data_AF-A0A3P9IUC4-F1
#
_entry.id   AF-A0A3P9IUC4-F1
#
_cell.length_a   1.000
_cell.length_b   1.000
_cell.length_c   1.000
_cell.angle_alpha   90.00
_cell.angle_beta   90.00
_cell.angle_gamma   90.00
#
_symmetry.space_group_name_H-M   'P 1'
#
loop_
_entity.id
_entity.type
_entity.pdbx_description
1 polymer ?
#
loop_
_entity_poly.entity_id
_entity_poly.type
_entity_poly.pdbx_seq_one_letter_code
_entity_poly.pdbx_strand_id
1 'polypeptide(L)'
;MSSEEGSLRALENLMTEFFHSCTTNERKREIEELLNNFAQQAGAWRHCLFFLSSTRNEYVMMYSLTVFENLVNKMWIGLASQDKMEIRSCLPKLLLAQHKNVPYFIRNKLCKVIVDIGRQDWPMFYHDFFSNTLQLIQTPALAPLGLVLLKTTSEELACPREDLCVARKEELRKLLLEQVPTVLGLLTGILETYWDKHSVIASTPPPSPTSGESVELLGSLFQGSQYSKLLCQPMAALDNDGHQLCCLVLECLAHLFSWIPLSTRPPTSNGQGLNGQQSGCTKVDRARLGVLAMTCINELVSKNCVPMDFEEYLLRMFQQTFFLLQRLTRENNAHTVKSRLQELDESYLEKFTDFLRLFVSVHLRRIESSPQFPVVEFLALLFKYTFNQPTHEGYFACLDIWSVFLDFLTTKIKSRLADRESVLNRYKDALVLLLREVLNRIQFRYNQAQLEELDDEVLDDDQQTEWQRYLRQSLEVVAKVMELLPSHAFSTLFPVLQENLEVYLGLQQFIVNSSGSSRSLNITAENDCRRLHCSLRDLSSLLQAIGRLAEYFIGEVFAARFTDALAVVERLVEVTCYGSRTTLYDLETAVPSVLKPDLSDVHAQALAALQAYSHWLAQFYSEVHSQNQSQFINLITSAVDAGSPLISAKVPEKLLLSACHLMVSITSTVRPVFLVSLPAVQNIFNSITTENQSHRLPQEAHILVCRSLSNMLLLTWPNLPDSEQQWHTRSSSHASLLAALTREYRDLRGTVNVTHRQPNLDNVKAVIQQTLPVLKDIVDSISSESTKSRQICYQSLQESVQVSLSLFPVFIQQADVTDEMLAFFLTLFQALRVQMGVAFTGQILQTFLSMFTREQLAASILHEGSAGCRVVQKFLKILQVVVQEPGQAFKPFLPSILSLCMEQVYPVVAERPSPDVKAEMFELLYQILHQNWRYFFKTSILTTVQKGAAEDTMENEPQFTATMQAFGQSFLQPDIHIFKQNLSYLESLNSKHKLYHRKLFRTSMLFHFINVLLQVLLHKSHDLLQDEIILAVYNMASVDFDAFYSVFMPQFLNGCHGVDSSQRGVLARNFKPEQDLPSFTQSVHRLVNDLRYYRLCNSSLPTGTIKL
;
A
#
# COMPACT_ATOMS: atom_id res chain seq x y z
N MET A 1 10.85 60.98 -11.32
CA MET A 1 10.06 60.51 -12.48
C MET A 1 11.03 60.04 -13.56
N SER A 2 11.53 58.80 -13.44
CA SER A 2 11.88 58.03 -14.63
C SER A 2 10.57 57.77 -15.39
N SER A 3 10.54 57.96 -16.70
CA SER A 3 9.31 57.66 -17.47
C SER A 3 8.94 56.19 -17.28
N GLU A 4 7.64 55.88 -17.23
CA GLU A 4 7.14 54.50 -17.10
C GLU A 4 7.74 53.57 -18.18
N GLU A 5 8.07 54.13 -19.35
CA GLU A 5 8.81 53.48 -20.43
C GLU A 5 10.26 53.11 -20.07
N GLY A 6 10.97 53.96 -19.31
CA GLY A 6 12.32 53.68 -18.82
C GLY A 6 12.33 52.53 -17.83
N SER A 7 11.35 52.49 -16.93
CA SER A 7 11.16 51.37 -15.99
C SER A 7 10.79 50.07 -16.71
N LEU A 8 9.96 50.15 -17.76
CA LEU A 8 9.61 48.98 -18.58
C LEU A 8 10.84 48.39 -19.29
N ARG A 9 11.66 49.22 -19.95
CA ARG A 9 12.88 48.77 -20.62
C ARG A 9 13.88 48.14 -19.64
N ALA A 10 14.01 48.71 -18.44
CA ALA A 10 14.85 48.14 -17.40
C ALA A 10 14.36 46.73 -16.96
N LEU A 11 13.05 46.57 -16.78
CA LEU A 11 12.45 45.30 -16.41
C LEU A 11 12.56 44.25 -17.53
N GLU A 12 12.38 44.64 -18.79
CA GLU A 12 12.59 43.76 -19.96
C GLU A 12 14.03 43.24 -20.03
N ASN A 13 15.02 44.12 -19.80
CA ASN A 13 16.42 43.74 -19.77
C ASN A 13 16.72 42.77 -18.62
N LEU A 14 16.23 43.05 -17.40
CA LEU A 14 16.44 42.18 -16.24
C LEU A 14 15.80 40.80 -16.42
N MET A 15 14.58 40.72 -16.96
CA MET A 15 13.91 39.45 -17.23
C MET A 15 14.64 38.65 -18.32
N THR A 16 15.10 39.33 -19.36
CA THR A 16 15.86 38.68 -20.44
C THR A 16 17.21 38.17 -19.93
N GLU A 17 17.88 38.93 -19.05
CA GLU A 17 19.12 38.52 -18.37
C GLU A 17 18.86 37.30 -17.46
N PHE A 18 17.78 37.31 -16.67
CA PHE A 18 17.46 36.21 -15.75
C PHE A 18 17.30 34.86 -16.47
N PHE A 19 16.62 34.84 -17.61
CA PHE A 19 16.37 33.62 -18.39
C PHE A 19 17.46 33.29 -19.41
N HIS A 20 18.52 34.10 -19.53
CA HIS A 20 19.62 33.83 -20.44
C HIS A 20 20.48 32.65 -19.97
N SER A 21 20.94 31.82 -20.91
CA SER A 21 21.68 30.57 -20.61
C SER A 21 23.03 30.80 -19.92
N CYS A 22 23.61 31.98 -20.08
CA CYS A 22 24.93 32.35 -19.53
C CYS A 22 24.87 33.04 -18.16
N THR A 23 23.69 33.24 -17.57
CA THR A 23 23.54 33.97 -16.31
C THR A 23 23.81 33.05 -15.11
N THR A 24 24.73 33.46 -14.23
CA THR A 24 25.13 32.68 -13.06
C THR A 24 24.01 32.60 -12.01
N ASN A 25 24.03 31.55 -11.17
CA ASN A 25 23.05 31.39 -10.09
C ASN A 25 23.10 32.54 -9.07
N GLU A 26 24.28 33.10 -8.81
CA GLU A 26 24.44 34.28 -7.95
C GLU A 26 23.73 35.49 -8.53
N ARG A 27 23.95 35.77 -9.83
CA ARG A 27 23.29 36.88 -10.52
C ARG A 27 21.78 36.71 -10.58
N LYS A 28 21.29 35.48 -10.79
CA LYS A 28 19.84 35.17 -10.75
C LYS A 28 19.23 35.51 -9.39
N ARG A 29 19.90 35.19 -8.28
CA ARG A 29 19.44 35.55 -6.92
C ARG A 29 19.40 37.07 -6.71
N GLU A 30 20.40 37.80 -7.18
CA GLU A 30 20.40 39.28 -7.11
C GLU A 30 19.21 39.87 -7.88
N ILE A 31 18.93 39.36 -9.09
CA ILE A 31 17.80 39.80 -9.90
C ILE A 31 16.48 39.46 -9.19
N GLU A 32 16.33 38.27 -8.61
CA GLU A 32 15.16 37.89 -7.81
C GLU A 32 14.94 38.83 -6.61
N GLU A 33 15.99 39.19 -5.88
CA GLU A 33 15.91 40.16 -4.77
C GLU A 33 15.43 41.53 -5.26
N LEU A 34 15.97 42.03 -6.38
CA LEU A 34 15.54 43.29 -6.99
C LEU A 34 14.06 43.26 -7.39
N LEU A 35 13.63 42.15 -8.02
CA LEU A 35 12.24 41.96 -8.43
C LEU A 35 11.29 41.82 -7.23
N ASN A 36 11.71 41.13 -6.18
CA ASN A 36 10.92 41.03 -4.95
C ASN A 36 10.79 42.40 -4.26
N ASN A 37 11.88 43.18 -4.22
CA ASN A 37 11.87 44.53 -3.67
C ASN A 37 10.94 45.45 -4.46
N PHE A 38 10.94 45.38 -5.81
CA PHE A 38 10.00 46.16 -6.63
C PHE A 38 8.54 45.76 -6.35
N ALA A 39 8.24 44.46 -6.31
CA ALA A 39 6.88 43.97 -6.09
C ALA A 39 6.27 44.40 -4.74
N GLN A 40 7.12 44.66 -3.73
CA GLN A 40 6.72 45.13 -2.40
C GLN A 40 6.51 46.66 -2.32
N GLN A 41 6.91 47.43 -3.34
CA GLN A 41 6.75 48.89 -3.31
C GLN A 41 5.28 49.31 -3.39
N ALA A 42 4.91 50.32 -2.60
CA ALA A 42 3.57 50.92 -2.64
C ALA A 42 3.32 51.53 -4.04
N GLY A 43 2.29 51.03 -4.73
CA GLY A 43 1.93 51.47 -6.08
C GLY A 43 2.65 50.75 -7.23
N ALA A 44 3.50 49.74 -6.96
CA ALA A 44 4.15 48.93 -8.01
C ALA A 44 3.15 48.30 -9.00
N TRP A 45 1.93 47.98 -8.53
CA TRP A 45 0.85 47.46 -9.36
C TRP A 45 0.41 48.43 -10.47
N ARG A 46 0.54 49.76 -10.29
CA ARG A 46 0.23 50.76 -11.33
C ARG A 46 1.22 50.66 -12.49
N HIS A 47 2.50 50.50 -12.19
CA HIS A 47 3.53 50.23 -13.19
C HIS A 47 3.28 48.89 -13.89
N CYS A 48 2.91 47.84 -13.14
CA CYS A 48 2.55 46.54 -13.72
C CYS A 48 1.34 46.64 -14.67
N LEU A 49 0.35 47.48 -14.37
CA LEU A 49 -0.79 47.73 -15.26
C LEU A 49 -0.33 48.34 -16.58
N PHE A 50 0.55 49.35 -16.53
CA PHE A 50 1.16 49.94 -17.71
C PHE A 50 2.00 48.92 -18.49
N PHE A 51 2.80 48.10 -17.81
CA PHE A 51 3.63 47.08 -18.45
C PHE A 51 2.80 46.08 -19.24
N LEU A 52 1.69 45.59 -18.67
CA LEU A 52 0.80 44.66 -19.35
C LEU A 52 0.16 45.25 -20.61
N SER A 53 -0.14 46.55 -20.64
CA SER A 53 -0.67 47.20 -21.85
C SER A 53 0.38 47.50 -22.91
N SER A 54 1.67 47.61 -22.52
CA SER A 54 2.70 48.25 -23.34
C SER A 54 3.83 47.32 -23.81
N THR A 55 4.03 46.16 -23.17
CA THR A 55 5.07 45.20 -23.54
C THR A 55 4.56 44.08 -24.47
N ARG A 56 5.49 43.40 -25.13
CA ARG A 56 5.27 42.07 -25.76
C ARG A 56 6.12 40.98 -25.13
N ASN A 57 6.94 41.32 -24.13
CA ASN A 57 7.81 40.36 -23.46
C ASN A 57 6.99 39.50 -22.48
N GLU A 58 6.88 38.20 -22.78
CA GLU A 58 6.07 37.24 -22.02
C GLU A 58 6.54 37.09 -20.56
N TYR A 59 7.85 37.22 -20.30
CA TYR A 59 8.40 37.15 -18.94
C TYR A 59 7.94 38.35 -18.10
N VAL A 60 7.94 39.55 -18.70
CA VAL A 60 7.46 40.77 -18.03
C VAL A 60 5.96 40.70 -17.77
N MET A 61 5.18 40.15 -18.70
CA MET A 61 3.75 39.92 -18.50
C MET A 61 3.48 38.94 -17.36
N MET A 62 4.16 37.78 -17.34
CA MET A 62 4.02 36.78 -16.27
C MET A 62 4.40 37.35 -14.90
N TYR A 63 5.51 38.07 -14.83
CA TYR A 63 5.93 38.73 -13.60
C TYR A 63 4.90 39.75 -13.13
N SER A 64 4.43 40.62 -14.02
CA SER A 64 3.40 41.64 -13.69
C SER A 64 2.11 40.99 -13.17
N LEU A 65 1.64 39.90 -13.79
CA LEU A 65 0.49 39.14 -13.31
C LEU A 65 0.74 38.45 -11.97
N THR A 66 1.98 38.01 -11.71
CA THR A 66 2.37 37.42 -10.41
C THR A 66 2.41 38.47 -9.31
N VAL A 67 2.80 39.71 -9.63
CA VAL A 67 2.67 40.86 -8.72
C VAL A 67 1.20 41.09 -8.36
N PHE A 68 0.29 41.09 -9.35
CA PHE A 68 -1.15 41.20 -9.09
C PHE A 68 -1.70 40.03 -8.27
N GLU A 69 -1.36 38.78 -8.60
CA GLU A 69 -1.79 37.61 -7.83
C GLU A 69 -1.34 37.71 -6.36
N ASN A 70 -0.08 38.08 -6.10
CA ASN A 70 0.41 38.30 -4.75
C ASN A 70 -0.30 39.47 -4.05
N LEU A 71 -0.54 40.58 -4.76
CA LEU A 71 -1.28 41.73 -4.24
C LEU A 71 -2.69 41.32 -3.80
N VAL A 72 -3.40 40.56 -4.63
CA VAL A 72 -4.78 40.11 -4.36
C VAL A 72 -4.82 39.05 -3.25
N ASN A 73 -3.86 38.13 -3.21
CA ASN A 73 -3.90 37.02 -2.26
C ASN A 73 -3.32 37.38 -0.88
N LYS A 74 -2.46 38.42 -0.79
CA LYS A 74 -1.74 38.75 0.44
C LYS A 74 -2.00 40.17 0.97
N MET A 75 -2.17 41.15 0.08
CA MET A 75 -2.25 42.57 0.45
C MET A 75 -3.63 43.19 0.21
N TRP A 76 -4.59 42.43 -0.30
CA TRP A 76 -5.87 42.95 -0.77
C TRP A 76 -6.67 43.65 0.32
N ILE A 77 -6.66 43.14 1.56
CA ILE A 77 -7.38 43.77 2.69
C ILE A 77 -6.84 45.17 2.96
N GLY A 78 -5.52 45.34 2.98
CA GLY A 78 -4.84 46.60 3.30
C GLY A 78 -4.83 47.63 2.17
N LEU A 79 -5.26 47.27 0.96
CA LEU A 79 -5.30 48.19 -0.18
C LEU A 79 -6.46 49.20 -0.05
N ALA A 80 -6.24 50.44 -0.51
CA ALA A 80 -7.30 51.47 -0.50
C ALA A 80 -8.49 51.07 -1.39
N SER A 81 -9.71 51.43 -1.00
CA SER A 81 -10.93 51.09 -1.74
C SER A 81 -10.93 51.61 -3.18
N GLN A 82 -10.35 52.80 -3.41
CA GLN A 82 -10.19 53.41 -4.73
C GLN A 82 -9.28 52.55 -5.62
N ASP A 83 -8.12 52.12 -5.10
CA ASP A 83 -7.17 51.27 -5.80
C ASP A 83 -7.79 49.90 -6.15
N LYS A 84 -8.55 49.29 -5.21
CA LYS A 84 -9.30 48.05 -5.48
C LYS A 84 -10.32 48.24 -6.60
N MET A 85 -11.02 49.38 -6.64
CA MET A 85 -12.00 49.70 -7.69
C MET A 85 -11.32 49.87 -9.04
N GLU A 86 -10.19 50.58 -9.08
CA GLU A 86 -9.39 50.77 -10.29
C GLU A 86 -8.94 49.42 -10.87
N ILE A 87 -8.31 48.56 -10.06
CA ILE A 87 -7.84 47.23 -10.47
C ILE A 87 -9.01 46.36 -11.00
N ARG A 88 -10.14 46.32 -10.28
CA ARG A 88 -11.34 45.58 -10.68
C ARG A 88 -11.94 46.07 -12.00
N SER A 89 -11.80 47.35 -12.32
CA SER A 89 -12.33 47.92 -13.56
C SER A 89 -11.36 47.74 -14.74
N CYS A 90 -10.04 47.75 -14.50
CA CYS A 90 -9.03 47.76 -15.54
C CYS A 90 -8.63 46.36 -16.03
N LEU A 91 -8.45 45.38 -15.13
CA LEU A 91 -7.99 44.04 -15.53
C LEU A 91 -8.99 43.28 -16.43
N PRO A 92 -10.32 43.30 -16.18
CA PRO A 92 -11.27 42.70 -17.11
C PRO A 92 -11.31 43.38 -18.47
N LYS A 93 -11.19 44.72 -18.52
CA LYS A 93 -11.11 45.47 -19.79
C LYS A 93 -9.86 45.09 -20.57
N LEU A 94 -8.73 44.97 -19.89
CA LEU A 94 -7.46 44.52 -20.47
C LEU A 94 -7.57 43.10 -21.03
N LEU A 95 -8.18 42.17 -20.27
CA LEU A 95 -8.43 40.80 -20.72
C LEU A 95 -9.26 40.81 -22.02
N LEU A 96 -10.38 41.54 -22.06
CA LEU A 96 -11.22 41.61 -23.26
C LEU A 96 -10.49 42.24 -24.46
N ALA A 97 -9.66 43.26 -24.23
CA ALA A 97 -8.91 43.91 -25.29
C ALA A 97 -7.77 43.04 -25.86
N GLN A 98 -7.10 42.23 -25.02
CA GLN A 98 -5.85 41.56 -25.39
C GLN A 98 -5.92 40.03 -25.45
N HIS A 99 -6.98 39.36 -25.01
CA HIS A 99 -7.05 37.89 -24.91
C HIS A 99 -6.70 37.11 -26.19
N LYS A 100 -6.88 37.71 -27.38
CA LYS A 100 -6.52 37.11 -28.67
C LYS A 100 -5.05 37.32 -29.07
N ASN A 101 -4.41 38.32 -28.47
CA ASN A 101 -3.07 38.81 -28.84
C ASN A 101 -1.98 38.32 -27.89
N VAL A 102 -2.33 37.68 -26.76
CA VAL A 102 -1.39 37.15 -25.77
C VAL A 102 -1.41 35.62 -25.76
N PRO A 103 -0.28 34.96 -25.41
CA PRO A 103 -0.24 33.51 -25.26
C PRO A 103 -1.26 32.97 -24.24
N TYR A 104 -1.71 31.72 -24.44
CA TYR A 104 -2.76 31.13 -23.61
C TYR A 104 -2.41 31.08 -22.11
N PHE A 105 -1.13 30.89 -21.75
CA PHE A 105 -0.70 30.84 -20.35
C PHE A 105 -0.75 32.23 -19.68
N ILE A 106 -0.43 33.33 -20.41
CA ILE A 106 -0.63 34.71 -19.94
C ILE A 106 -2.12 34.99 -19.75
N ARG A 107 -2.94 34.66 -20.76
CA ARG A 107 -4.40 34.85 -20.73
C ARG A 107 -5.01 34.13 -19.53
N ASN A 108 -4.67 32.86 -19.33
CA ASN A 108 -5.20 32.05 -18.23
C ASN A 108 -4.72 32.58 -16.87
N LYS A 109 -3.47 33.08 -16.78
CA LYS A 109 -2.98 33.72 -15.56
C LYS A 109 -3.73 35.02 -15.24
N LEU A 110 -4.04 35.84 -16.24
CA LEU A 110 -4.87 37.05 -16.08
C LEU A 110 -6.30 36.69 -15.67
N CYS A 111 -6.90 35.64 -16.26
CA CYS A 111 -8.19 35.11 -15.82
C CYS A 111 -8.14 34.71 -14.36
N LYS A 112 -7.09 33.98 -13.94
CA LYS A 112 -6.88 33.59 -12.55
C LYS A 112 -6.82 34.80 -11.61
N VAL A 113 -6.05 35.84 -11.93
CA VAL A 113 -5.98 37.05 -11.10
C VAL A 113 -7.37 37.71 -10.95
N ILE A 114 -8.17 37.76 -12.02
CA ILE A 114 -9.54 38.31 -11.94
C ILE A 114 -10.42 37.43 -11.06
N VAL A 115 -10.30 36.11 -11.16
CA VAL A 115 -10.99 35.14 -10.30
C VAL A 115 -10.56 35.28 -8.84
N ASP A 116 -9.27 35.48 -8.56
CA ASP A 116 -8.75 35.72 -7.21
C ASP A 116 -9.36 37.00 -6.60
N ILE A 117 -9.63 38.03 -7.42
CA ILE A 117 -10.36 39.21 -6.95
C ILE A 117 -11.82 38.87 -6.65
N GLY A 118 -12.48 38.11 -7.53
CA GLY A 118 -13.84 37.60 -7.28
C GLY A 118 -13.91 36.77 -5.98
N ARG A 119 -12.91 35.92 -5.75
CA ARG A 119 -12.75 35.11 -4.54
C ARG A 119 -12.74 35.97 -3.27
N GLN A 120 -12.14 37.16 -3.30
CA GLN A 120 -12.13 38.10 -2.17
C GLN A 120 -13.41 38.97 -2.08
N ASP A 121 -13.92 39.48 -3.20
CA ASP A 121 -14.89 40.58 -3.20
C ASP A 121 -16.32 40.22 -3.68
N TRP A 122 -16.55 39.06 -4.28
CA TRP A 122 -17.89 38.65 -4.77
C TRP A 122 -18.77 38.11 -3.62
N PRO A 123 -20.04 38.51 -3.48
CA PRO A 123 -20.81 39.41 -4.34
C PRO A 123 -20.80 40.86 -3.86
N MET A 124 -20.38 41.13 -2.62
CA MET A 124 -20.62 42.41 -1.93
C MET A 124 -19.89 43.61 -2.51
N PHE A 125 -18.67 43.42 -2.99
CA PHE A 125 -17.90 44.51 -3.60
C PHE A 125 -17.83 44.32 -5.11
N TYR A 126 -17.75 43.08 -5.62
CA TYR A 126 -17.70 42.76 -7.04
C TYR A 126 -18.98 42.05 -7.52
N HIS A 127 -20.12 42.77 -7.46
CA HIS A 127 -21.45 42.25 -7.76
C HIS A 127 -21.57 41.54 -9.13
N ASP A 128 -21.04 42.18 -10.18
CA ASP A 128 -21.21 41.68 -11.54
C ASP A 128 -20.19 40.60 -11.95
N PHE A 129 -19.31 40.15 -11.05
CA PHE A 129 -18.24 39.19 -11.38
C PHE A 129 -18.78 37.92 -12.03
N PHE A 130 -19.71 37.24 -11.37
CA PHE A 130 -20.22 35.96 -11.83
C PHE A 130 -21.19 36.12 -13.01
N SER A 131 -22.04 37.15 -12.99
CA SER A 131 -22.96 37.45 -14.11
C SER A 131 -22.20 37.79 -15.40
N ASN A 132 -21.10 38.53 -15.31
CA ASN A 132 -20.22 38.78 -16.45
C ASN A 132 -19.60 37.48 -16.99
N THR A 133 -19.15 36.57 -16.12
CA THR A 133 -18.63 35.25 -16.55
C THR A 133 -19.68 34.46 -17.32
N LEU A 134 -20.93 34.42 -16.84
CA LEU A 134 -22.04 33.76 -17.54
C LEU A 134 -22.35 34.43 -18.89
N GLN A 135 -22.33 35.77 -18.95
CA GLN A 135 -22.57 36.53 -20.18
C GLN A 135 -21.48 36.27 -21.24
N LEU A 136 -20.22 36.12 -20.82
CA LEU A 136 -19.12 35.76 -21.73
C LEU A 136 -19.34 34.37 -22.33
N ILE A 137 -19.82 33.40 -21.56
CA ILE A 137 -20.16 32.04 -22.04
C ILE A 137 -21.29 32.09 -23.08
N GLN A 138 -22.31 32.91 -22.86
CA GLN A 138 -23.44 33.05 -23.77
C GLN A 138 -23.09 33.77 -25.08
N THR A 139 -21.96 34.47 -25.15
CA THR A 139 -21.51 35.19 -26.34
C THR A 139 -20.60 34.29 -27.17
N PRO A 140 -20.99 33.83 -28.39
CA PRO A 140 -20.27 32.78 -29.11
C PRO A 140 -18.77 33.06 -29.32
N ALA A 141 -18.41 34.30 -29.66
CA ALA A 141 -17.02 34.69 -29.91
C ALA A 141 -16.14 34.76 -28.63
N LEU A 142 -16.76 34.84 -27.46
CA LEU A 142 -16.10 34.94 -26.14
C LEU A 142 -16.31 33.69 -25.28
N ALA A 143 -17.11 32.74 -25.75
CA ALA A 143 -17.46 31.54 -25.00
C ALA A 143 -16.24 30.74 -24.50
N PRO A 144 -15.16 30.50 -25.29
CA PRO A 144 -13.96 29.83 -24.79
C PRO A 144 -13.31 30.57 -23.60
N LEU A 145 -13.28 31.91 -23.65
CA LEU A 145 -12.74 32.73 -22.57
C LEU A 145 -13.63 32.66 -21.32
N GLY A 146 -14.95 32.72 -21.51
CA GLY A 146 -15.93 32.58 -20.43
C GLY A 146 -15.83 31.20 -19.73
N LEU A 147 -15.62 30.12 -20.49
CA LEU A 147 -15.45 28.78 -19.94
C LEU A 147 -14.14 28.64 -19.15
N VAL A 148 -13.04 29.22 -19.64
CA VAL A 148 -11.78 29.27 -18.86
C VAL A 148 -12.00 30.00 -17.54
N LEU A 149 -12.67 31.17 -17.56
CA LEU A 149 -13.01 31.91 -16.34
C LEU A 149 -13.89 31.09 -15.40
N LEU A 150 -14.91 30.39 -15.91
CA LEU A 150 -15.79 29.55 -15.10
C LEU A 150 -15.04 28.37 -14.48
N LYS A 151 -14.18 27.69 -15.25
CA LYS A 151 -13.35 26.59 -14.75
C LYS A 151 -12.46 27.07 -13.61
N THR A 152 -11.70 28.14 -13.83
CA THR A 152 -10.83 28.73 -12.81
C THR A 152 -11.64 29.24 -11.61
N THR A 153 -12.84 29.79 -11.83
CA THR A 153 -13.77 30.16 -10.75
C THR A 153 -14.16 28.94 -9.92
N SER A 154 -14.50 27.83 -10.57
CA SER A 154 -14.84 26.59 -9.86
C SER A 154 -13.64 26.05 -9.06
N GLU A 155 -12.43 26.07 -9.63
CA GLU A 155 -11.19 25.60 -8.98
C GLU A 155 -10.86 26.44 -7.74
N GLU A 156 -10.92 27.77 -7.85
CA GLU A 156 -10.46 28.68 -6.79
C GLU A 156 -11.53 29.03 -5.74
N LEU A 157 -12.83 28.98 -6.07
CA LEU A 157 -13.90 29.35 -5.13
C LEU A 157 -14.61 28.13 -4.51
N ALA A 158 -14.65 26.96 -5.17
CA ALA A 158 -15.34 25.78 -4.61
C ALA A 158 -14.44 24.96 -3.67
N CYS A 159 -13.14 24.91 -3.97
CA CYS A 159 -12.10 24.31 -3.12
C CYS A 159 -10.97 25.32 -2.86
N PRO A 160 -11.27 26.46 -2.21
CA PRO A 160 -10.29 27.51 -1.97
C PRO A 160 -9.11 27.00 -1.12
N ARG A 161 -7.91 27.48 -1.47
CA ARG A 161 -6.68 27.22 -0.72
C ARG A 161 -6.79 27.76 0.72
N GLU A 162 -5.82 27.46 1.58
CA GLU A 162 -5.80 27.90 2.99
C GLU A 162 -5.50 29.40 3.20
N ASP A 163 -5.51 30.18 2.13
CA ASP A 163 -5.35 31.63 2.12
C ASP A 163 -6.68 32.39 2.26
N LEU A 164 -7.73 31.72 2.76
CA LEU A 164 -9.02 32.31 3.11
C LEU A 164 -9.51 31.82 4.48
N CYS A 165 -10.24 32.67 5.20
CA CYS A 165 -10.94 32.26 6.41
C CYS A 165 -12.07 31.27 6.10
N VAL A 166 -12.37 30.34 7.01
CA VAL A 166 -13.37 29.27 6.81
C VAL A 166 -14.75 29.86 6.50
N ALA A 167 -15.15 30.93 7.18
CA ALA A 167 -16.43 31.59 6.95
C ALA A 167 -16.57 32.06 5.48
N ARG A 168 -15.49 32.59 4.90
CA ARG A 168 -15.48 33.01 3.49
C ARG A 168 -15.54 31.80 2.54
N LYS A 169 -14.87 30.71 2.87
CA LYS A 169 -14.94 29.46 2.09
C LYS A 169 -16.36 28.89 2.04
N GLU A 170 -17.03 28.85 3.20
CA GLU A 170 -18.42 28.41 3.33
C GLU A 170 -19.39 29.32 2.55
N GLU A 171 -19.20 30.64 2.65
CA GLU A 171 -19.98 31.63 1.90
C GLU A 171 -19.82 31.43 0.39
N LEU A 172 -18.58 31.37 -0.12
CA LEU A 172 -18.30 31.16 -1.55
C LEU A 172 -18.89 29.84 -2.07
N ARG A 173 -18.74 28.75 -1.30
CA ARG A 173 -19.31 27.45 -1.66
C ARG A 173 -20.83 27.52 -1.74
N LYS A 174 -21.49 28.18 -0.77
CA LYS A 174 -22.95 28.37 -0.79
C LYS A 174 -23.39 29.18 -2.01
N LEU A 175 -22.73 30.29 -2.29
CA LEU A 175 -23.04 31.14 -3.44
C LEU A 175 -22.85 30.40 -4.77
N LEU A 176 -21.78 29.62 -4.90
CA LEU A 176 -21.57 28.79 -6.09
C LEU A 176 -22.64 27.71 -6.25
N LEU A 177 -23.03 27.03 -5.17
CA LEU A 177 -24.10 26.02 -5.20
C LEU A 177 -25.43 26.59 -5.69
N GLU A 178 -25.76 27.84 -5.35
CA GLU A 178 -26.94 28.54 -5.86
C GLU A 178 -26.89 28.76 -7.38
N GLN A 179 -25.68 28.89 -7.95
CA GLN A 179 -25.47 29.11 -9.39
C GLN A 179 -25.35 27.81 -10.21
N VAL A 180 -25.11 26.66 -9.55
CA VAL A 180 -24.89 25.37 -10.22
C VAL A 180 -25.98 25.01 -11.24
N PRO A 181 -27.29 25.12 -10.96
CA PRO A 181 -28.33 24.77 -11.93
C PRO A 181 -28.24 25.59 -13.22
N THR A 182 -27.98 26.89 -13.10
CA THR A 182 -27.80 27.80 -14.24
C THR A 182 -26.56 27.44 -15.04
N VAL A 183 -25.44 27.19 -14.36
CA VAL A 183 -24.18 26.80 -15.01
C VAL A 183 -24.33 25.48 -15.75
N LEU A 184 -24.90 24.44 -15.13
CA LEU A 184 -25.14 23.16 -15.78
C LEU A 184 -26.07 23.30 -16.99
N GLY A 185 -27.12 24.11 -16.90
CA GLY A 185 -28.01 24.42 -18.03
C GLY A 185 -27.28 25.08 -19.21
N LEU A 186 -26.34 25.99 -18.94
CA LEU A 186 -25.54 26.63 -20.00
C LEU A 186 -24.55 25.64 -20.65
N LEU A 187 -23.82 24.87 -19.84
CA LEU A 187 -22.84 23.90 -20.33
C LEU A 187 -23.51 22.79 -21.15
N THR A 188 -24.65 22.27 -20.68
CA THR A 188 -25.45 21.28 -21.42
C THR A 188 -26.01 21.88 -22.70
N GLY A 189 -26.58 23.08 -22.66
CA GLY A 189 -27.09 23.76 -23.85
C GLY A 189 -26.02 24.00 -24.93
N ILE A 190 -24.76 24.27 -24.54
CA ILE A 190 -23.64 24.35 -25.50
C ILE A 190 -23.42 22.99 -26.17
N LEU A 191 -23.32 21.90 -25.40
CA LEU A 191 -23.14 20.55 -25.96
C LEU A 191 -24.30 20.13 -26.86
N GLU A 192 -25.55 20.37 -26.45
CA GLU A 192 -26.77 20.08 -27.21
C GLU A 192 -26.81 20.86 -28.53
N THR A 193 -26.40 22.12 -28.52
CA THR A 193 -26.35 22.96 -29.75
C THR A 193 -25.42 22.36 -30.81
N TYR A 194 -24.26 21.83 -30.42
CA TYR A 194 -23.35 21.18 -31.37
C TYR A 194 -23.85 19.79 -31.75
N TRP A 195 -24.50 19.06 -30.85
CA TRP A 195 -25.13 17.78 -31.15
C TRP A 195 -26.24 17.91 -32.22
N ASP A 196 -27.18 18.84 -32.03
CA ASP A 196 -28.33 19.02 -32.91
C ASP A 196 -27.96 19.58 -34.28
N LYS A 197 -27.00 20.51 -34.35
CA LYS A 197 -26.50 21.07 -35.63
C LYS A 197 -25.89 20.00 -36.54
N HIS A 198 -25.36 18.91 -35.98
CA HIS A 198 -24.69 17.85 -36.73
C HIS A 198 -25.54 16.58 -36.93
N SER A 199 -26.70 16.47 -36.27
CA SER A 199 -27.70 15.39 -36.46
C SER A 199 -28.54 15.57 -37.75
N VAL A 200 -28.79 16.82 -38.17
CA VAL A 200 -29.78 17.13 -39.24
C VAL A 200 -29.23 17.04 -40.68
N ILE A 201 -27.91 16.98 -40.89
CA ILE A 201 -27.29 17.10 -42.23
C ILE A 201 -27.23 15.75 -43.00
N ALA A 202 -27.56 14.62 -42.38
CA ALA A 202 -27.60 13.31 -43.04
C ALA A 202 -28.97 12.99 -43.68
N SER A 203 -29.40 13.76 -44.69
CA SER A 203 -30.60 13.45 -45.49
C SER A 203 -30.26 13.27 -46.98
N THR A 204 -29.96 12.04 -47.38
CA THR A 204 -29.98 11.56 -48.79
C THR A 204 -30.44 10.07 -48.84
N PRO A 205 -30.98 9.56 -49.97
CA PRO A 205 -32.25 8.79 -50.11
C PRO A 205 -32.12 7.25 -49.85
N PRO A 206 -33.20 6.44 -49.88
CA PRO A 206 -33.26 5.15 -49.16
C PRO A 206 -32.45 4.03 -49.83
N PRO A 207 -31.88 3.07 -49.06
CA PRO A 207 -31.19 1.93 -49.62
C PRO A 207 -32.17 0.80 -50.02
N SER A 208 -31.86 0.12 -51.12
CA SER A 208 -32.51 -1.09 -51.61
C SER A 208 -32.34 -2.29 -50.65
N PRO A 209 -33.25 -3.28 -50.65
CA PRO A 209 -33.24 -4.35 -49.67
C PRO A 209 -32.32 -5.50 -50.13
N THR A 210 -31.15 -5.64 -49.51
CA THR A 210 -30.45 -6.94 -49.48
C THR A 210 -29.48 -6.99 -48.30
N SER A 211 -29.48 -8.15 -47.62
CA SER A 211 -28.56 -8.69 -46.62
C SER A 211 -28.77 -8.36 -45.13
N GLY A 212 -29.17 -9.39 -44.37
CA GLY A 212 -28.56 -9.70 -43.07
C GLY A 212 -29.47 -9.68 -41.85
N GLU A 213 -30.35 -10.68 -41.71
CA GLU A 213 -31.08 -10.98 -40.47
C GLU A 213 -30.11 -11.33 -39.32
N SER A 214 -29.98 -10.44 -38.33
CA SER A 214 -29.48 -10.73 -36.96
C SER A 214 -29.60 -9.52 -36.02
N VAL A 215 -30.70 -8.76 -36.13
CA VAL A 215 -31.03 -7.64 -35.20
C VAL A 215 -32.34 -7.88 -34.44
N GLU A 216 -33.08 -8.95 -34.73
CA GLU A 216 -34.46 -9.11 -34.21
C GLU A 216 -34.56 -9.55 -32.74
N LEU A 217 -33.50 -10.04 -32.10
CA LEU A 217 -33.56 -10.50 -30.71
C LEU A 217 -33.48 -9.37 -29.65
N LEU A 218 -33.03 -8.17 -30.02
CA LEU A 218 -32.96 -7.00 -29.12
C LEU A 218 -34.12 -6.02 -29.29
N GLY A 219 -34.86 -6.11 -30.41
CA GLY A 219 -36.03 -5.27 -30.67
C GLY A 219 -37.22 -5.55 -29.75
N SER A 220 -37.31 -6.76 -29.17
CA SER A 220 -38.41 -7.15 -28.29
C SER A 220 -38.20 -6.76 -26.82
N LEU A 221 -36.95 -6.63 -26.35
CA LEU A 221 -36.63 -6.27 -24.95
C LEU A 221 -36.56 -4.75 -24.71
N PHE A 222 -36.31 -3.95 -25.75
CA PHE A 222 -36.13 -2.49 -25.66
C PHE A 222 -37.16 -1.70 -26.47
N GLN A 223 -38.42 -2.12 -26.45
CA GLN A 223 -39.52 -1.57 -27.25
C GLN A 223 -39.99 -0.14 -26.89
N GLY A 224 -39.21 0.62 -26.09
CA GLY A 224 -39.68 1.87 -25.49
C GLY A 224 -38.95 3.16 -25.88
N SER A 225 -37.86 3.13 -26.64
CA SER A 225 -37.05 4.35 -26.80
C SER A 225 -36.61 4.59 -28.26
N GLN A 226 -37.01 5.74 -28.81
CA GLN A 226 -36.55 6.25 -30.11
C GLN A 226 -35.02 6.47 -30.17
N TYR A 227 -34.31 6.24 -29.07
CA TYR A 227 -32.89 6.56 -28.88
C TYR A 227 -31.92 5.51 -29.47
N SER A 228 -32.33 4.25 -29.67
CA SER A 228 -31.41 3.25 -30.27
C SER A 228 -31.06 3.54 -31.73
N LYS A 229 -31.96 4.24 -32.44
CA LYS A 229 -31.74 4.68 -33.84
C LYS A 229 -30.85 5.93 -33.95
N LEU A 230 -30.78 6.77 -32.92
CA LEU A 230 -29.95 7.99 -32.89
C LEU A 230 -28.50 7.71 -32.48
N LEU A 231 -28.25 6.72 -31.62
CA LEU A 231 -26.91 6.32 -31.16
C LEU A 231 -26.02 5.68 -32.25
N CYS A 232 -26.60 5.29 -33.38
CA CYS A 232 -25.89 4.67 -34.51
C CYS A 232 -25.54 5.65 -35.65
N GLN A 233 -25.83 6.95 -35.51
CA GLN A 233 -25.49 7.91 -36.55
C GLN A 233 -24.09 8.52 -36.30
N PRO A 234 -23.17 8.46 -37.28
CA PRO A 234 -21.87 9.12 -37.15
C PRO A 234 -22.07 10.64 -37.13
N MET A 235 -21.65 11.31 -36.05
CA MET A 235 -21.55 12.77 -36.04
C MET A 235 -20.56 13.24 -37.11
N ALA A 236 -20.95 14.28 -37.85
CA ALA A 236 -20.04 14.99 -38.74
C ALA A 236 -18.83 15.55 -37.98
N ALA A 237 -17.70 15.73 -38.66
CA ALA A 237 -16.48 16.28 -38.05
C ALA A 237 -16.76 17.66 -37.43
N LEU A 238 -16.51 17.79 -36.13
CA LEU A 238 -16.47 19.08 -35.44
C LEU A 238 -15.40 19.96 -36.10
N ASP A 239 -15.71 21.24 -36.28
CA ASP A 239 -14.71 22.25 -36.58
C ASP A 239 -13.74 22.39 -35.39
N ASN A 240 -12.52 22.90 -35.66
CA ASN A 240 -11.48 23.01 -34.63
C ASN A 240 -11.94 23.88 -33.43
N ASP A 241 -12.72 24.91 -33.72
CA ASP A 241 -13.28 25.81 -32.71
C ASP A 241 -14.36 25.12 -31.85
N GLY A 242 -15.28 24.35 -32.47
CA GLY A 242 -16.28 23.55 -31.75
C GLY A 242 -15.64 22.43 -30.93
N HIS A 243 -14.57 21.80 -31.44
CA HIS A 243 -13.80 20.80 -30.73
C HIS A 243 -13.16 21.36 -29.45
N GLN A 244 -12.46 22.50 -29.56
CA GLN A 244 -11.83 23.17 -28.41
C GLN A 244 -12.87 23.60 -27.38
N LEU A 245 -14.03 24.11 -27.83
CA LEU A 245 -15.11 24.53 -26.96
C LEU A 245 -15.71 23.34 -26.19
N CYS A 246 -15.97 22.21 -26.85
CA CYS A 246 -16.46 20.99 -26.20
C CYS A 246 -15.46 20.45 -25.16
N CYS A 247 -14.16 20.48 -25.45
CA CYS A 247 -13.12 20.12 -24.48
C CYS A 247 -13.22 20.99 -23.22
N LEU A 248 -13.32 22.31 -23.37
CA LEU A 248 -13.44 23.23 -22.24
C LEU A 248 -14.72 23.00 -21.42
N VAL A 249 -15.85 22.73 -22.08
CA VAL A 249 -17.10 22.41 -21.39
C VAL A 249 -16.95 21.12 -20.57
N LEU A 250 -16.38 20.06 -21.13
CA LEU A 250 -16.17 18.80 -20.41
C LEU A 250 -15.16 18.97 -19.26
N GLU A 251 -14.10 19.75 -19.45
CA GLU A 251 -13.17 20.09 -18.36
C GLU A 251 -13.88 20.85 -17.21
N CYS A 252 -14.79 21.79 -17.52
CA CYS A 252 -15.63 22.45 -16.52
C CYS A 252 -16.54 21.44 -15.81
N LEU A 253 -17.24 20.57 -16.55
CA LEU A 253 -18.16 19.59 -15.99
C LEU A 253 -17.45 18.58 -15.08
N ALA A 254 -16.29 18.05 -15.50
CA ALA A 254 -15.49 17.14 -14.68
C ALA A 254 -15.13 17.77 -13.32
N HIS A 255 -14.61 19.01 -13.33
CA HIS A 255 -14.27 19.70 -12.10
C HIS A 255 -15.51 20.02 -11.25
N LEU A 256 -16.62 20.46 -11.85
CA LEU A 256 -17.88 20.70 -11.14
C LEU A 256 -18.40 19.42 -10.45
N PHE A 257 -18.40 18.28 -11.13
CA PHE A 257 -18.86 17.00 -10.56
C PHE A 257 -17.98 16.49 -9.41
N SER A 258 -16.71 16.90 -9.33
CA SER A 258 -15.83 16.52 -8.23
C SER A 258 -16.32 17.01 -6.85
N TRP A 259 -17.04 18.14 -6.78
CA TRP A 259 -17.42 18.78 -5.50
C TRP A 259 -18.92 19.06 -5.31
N ILE A 260 -19.75 19.04 -6.36
CA ILE A 260 -21.20 19.29 -6.26
C ILE A 260 -21.91 18.11 -5.57
N PRO A 261 -22.82 18.36 -4.61
CA PRO A 261 -23.71 17.34 -4.08
C PRO A 261 -24.79 16.98 -5.10
N LEU A 262 -24.78 15.74 -5.61
CA LEU A 262 -25.72 15.23 -6.63
C LEU A 262 -27.15 14.96 -6.10
N SER A 263 -27.50 15.43 -4.89
CA SER A 263 -28.87 15.36 -4.34
C SER A 263 -29.87 16.26 -5.07
N THR A 264 -29.38 17.17 -5.91
CA THR A 264 -30.19 18.01 -6.80
C THR A 264 -30.04 17.51 -8.23
N ARG A 265 -31.19 17.29 -8.92
CA ARG A 265 -31.31 16.68 -10.26
C ARG A 265 -30.12 16.99 -11.18
N PRO A 266 -29.32 16.00 -11.62
CA PRO A 266 -28.58 16.17 -12.84
C PRO A 266 -29.59 16.37 -14.00
N PRO A 267 -29.36 17.29 -14.95
CA PRO A 267 -30.18 17.37 -16.14
C PRO A 267 -30.14 16.02 -16.87
N THR A 268 -31.31 15.56 -17.32
CA THR A 268 -31.57 14.21 -17.82
C THR A 268 -30.92 13.87 -19.18
N SER A 269 -29.95 14.65 -19.67
CA SER A 269 -29.35 14.48 -21.01
C SER A 269 -27.86 14.04 -21.05
N ASN A 270 -27.13 13.99 -19.93
CA ASN A 270 -25.66 13.79 -19.99
C ASN A 270 -25.16 12.34 -19.81
N GLY A 271 -25.49 11.47 -20.76
CA GLY A 271 -24.89 10.13 -20.86
C GLY A 271 -24.75 9.59 -22.28
N GLN A 272 -24.88 10.45 -23.31
CA GLN A 272 -24.93 10.00 -24.70
C GLN A 272 -23.54 10.02 -25.33
N GLY A 273 -23.09 8.85 -25.78
CA GLY A 273 -21.72 8.59 -26.22
C GLY A 273 -21.29 9.41 -27.44
N LEU A 274 -20.33 10.31 -27.23
CA LEU A 274 -19.52 10.90 -28.29
C LEU A 274 -18.44 9.90 -28.73
N ASN A 275 -18.71 9.08 -29.74
CA ASN A 275 -17.64 8.47 -30.52
C ASN A 275 -18.14 8.02 -31.89
N GLY A 276 -17.72 8.71 -32.96
CA GLY A 276 -18.05 8.40 -34.36
C GLY A 276 -16.77 8.24 -35.20
N GLN A 277 -16.71 7.20 -36.01
CA GLN A 277 -15.57 6.86 -36.87
C GLN A 277 -15.63 7.67 -38.19
N GLN A 278 -14.44 8.18 -38.59
CA GLN A 278 -14.00 8.61 -39.93
C GLN A 278 -14.00 10.10 -40.37
N SER A 279 -12.97 10.34 -41.21
CA SER A 279 -12.45 11.45 -42.02
C SER A 279 -12.66 12.92 -41.62
N GLY A 280 -11.60 13.55 -41.13
CA GLY A 280 -11.42 15.01 -41.18
C GLY A 280 -10.63 15.66 -40.02
N CYS A 281 -10.47 14.98 -38.88
CA CYS A 281 -9.85 15.53 -37.67
C CYS A 281 -8.78 14.52 -37.16
N THR A 282 -7.63 15.00 -36.66
CA THR A 282 -6.50 14.12 -36.30
C THR A 282 -6.93 13.10 -35.23
N LYS A 283 -6.35 11.87 -35.26
CA LYS A 283 -6.70 10.80 -34.29
C LYS A 283 -6.52 11.26 -32.82
N VAL A 284 -5.55 12.14 -32.58
CA VAL A 284 -5.16 12.66 -31.26
C VAL A 284 -6.24 13.58 -30.67
N ASP A 285 -6.84 14.44 -31.49
CA ASP A 285 -7.86 15.38 -31.02
C ASP A 285 -9.14 14.63 -30.58
N ARG A 286 -9.55 13.59 -31.32
CA ARG A 286 -10.77 12.80 -31.00
C ARG A 286 -10.65 12.00 -29.70
N ALA A 287 -9.47 11.45 -29.42
CA ALA A 287 -9.21 10.71 -28.19
C ALA A 287 -9.43 11.58 -26.95
N ARG A 288 -8.97 12.83 -26.99
CA ARG A 288 -9.08 13.79 -25.87
C ARG A 288 -10.52 14.05 -25.43
N LEU A 289 -11.45 14.23 -26.37
CA LEU A 289 -12.87 14.42 -26.03
C LEU A 289 -13.45 13.18 -25.35
N GLY A 290 -13.12 11.98 -25.85
CA GLY A 290 -13.54 10.72 -25.24
C GLY A 290 -13.03 10.57 -23.81
N VAL A 291 -11.75 10.88 -23.57
CA VAL A 291 -11.13 10.84 -22.23
C VAL A 291 -11.81 11.82 -21.28
N LEU A 292 -12.03 13.07 -21.70
CA LEU A 292 -12.69 14.09 -20.87
C LEU A 292 -14.14 13.73 -20.56
N ALA A 293 -14.88 13.19 -21.53
CA ALA A 293 -16.24 12.72 -21.33
C ALA A 293 -16.31 11.54 -20.35
N MET A 294 -15.42 10.54 -20.50
CA MET A 294 -15.34 9.43 -19.55
C MET A 294 -14.90 9.88 -18.16
N THR A 295 -14.04 10.89 -18.06
CA THR A 295 -13.65 11.49 -16.77
C THR A 295 -14.87 12.11 -16.08
N CYS A 296 -15.71 12.88 -16.80
CA CYS A 296 -16.96 13.41 -16.25
C CYS A 296 -17.88 12.29 -15.73
N ILE A 297 -17.99 11.20 -16.49
CA ILE A 297 -18.81 10.04 -16.11
C ILE A 297 -18.26 9.37 -14.86
N ASN A 298 -16.94 9.16 -14.78
CA ASN A 298 -16.31 8.57 -13.60
C ASN A 298 -16.49 9.43 -12.35
N GLU A 299 -16.39 10.76 -12.46
CA GLU A 299 -16.68 11.68 -11.36
C GLU A 299 -18.13 11.54 -10.88
N LEU A 300 -19.10 11.45 -11.79
CA LEU A 300 -20.51 11.23 -11.44
C LEU A 300 -20.76 9.87 -10.77
N VAL A 301 -20.16 8.81 -11.30
CA VAL A 301 -20.36 7.42 -10.85
C VAL A 301 -19.61 7.14 -9.55
N SER A 302 -18.49 7.82 -9.29
CA SER A 302 -17.72 7.65 -8.05
C SER A 302 -18.53 8.07 -6.81
N LYS A 303 -19.51 8.97 -6.96
CA LYS A 303 -20.35 9.43 -5.86
C LYS A 303 -21.43 8.40 -5.53
N ASN A 304 -21.64 8.16 -4.24
CA ASN A 304 -22.75 7.37 -3.70
C ASN A 304 -24.10 8.13 -3.80
N CYS A 305 -24.46 8.63 -4.98
CA CYS A 305 -25.68 9.39 -5.20
C CYS A 305 -26.93 8.50 -5.02
N VAL A 306 -28.00 9.06 -4.43
CA VAL A 306 -29.34 8.46 -4.33
C VAL A 306 -30.39 9.54 -4.70
N PRO A 307 -30.66 9.79 -6.01
CA PRO A 307 -31.73 10.68 -6.45
C PRO A 307 -33.13 10.16 -6.06
N MET A 308 -34.16 10.99 -6.14
CA MET A 308 -35.55 10.60 -5.86
C MET A 308 -36.09 9.53 -6.84
N ASP A 309 -35.57 9.47 -8.07
CA ASP A 309 -35.85 8.46 -9.12
C ASP A 309 -34.60 7.57 -9.37
N PHE A 310 -33.90 7.18 -8.30
CA PHE A 310 -32.58 6.53 -8.34
C PHE A 310 -32.49 5.27 -9.19
N GLU A 311 -33.54 4.45 -9.18
CA GLU A 311 -33.55 3.18 -9.92
C GLU A 311 -33.51 3.41 -11.43
N GLU A 312 -34.27 4.39 -11.94
CA GLU A 312 -34.30 4.73 -13.37
C GLU A 312 -32.96 5.30 -13.84
N TYR A 313 -32.31 6.12 -13.01
CA TYR A 313 -30.98 6.65 -13.30
C TYR A 313 -29.93 5.54 -13.40
N LEU A 314 -29.89 4.61 -12.44
CA LEU A 314 -28.96 3.48 -12.48
C LEU A 314 -29.22 2.56 -13.66
N LEU A 315 -30.49 2.33 -14.02
CA LEU A 315 -30.86 1.54 -15.18
C LEU A 315 -30.41 2.20 -16.49
N ARG A 316 -30.52 3.52 -16.61
CA ARG A 316 -30.00 4.26 -17.76
C ARG A 316 -28.48 4.21 -17.83
N MET A 317 -27.78 4.43 -16.71
CA MET A 317 -26.32 4.28 -16.67
C MET A 317 -25.91 2.87 -17.09
N PHE A 318 -26.57 1.85 -16.55
CA PHE A 318 -26.36 0.47 -16.96
C PHE A 318 -26.56 0.27 -18.46
N GLN A 319 -27.68 0.72 -19.03
CA GLN A 319 -27.97 0.55 -20.46
C GLN A 319 -26.84 1.15 -21.32
N GLN A 320 -26.28 2.29 -20.89
CA GLN A 320 -25.14 2.91 -21.57
C GLN A 320 -23.84 2.12 -21.36
N THR A 321 -23.54 1.66 -20.13
CA THR A 321 -22.41 0.76 -19.86
C THR A 321 -22.45 -0.46 -20.76
N PHE A 322 -23.61 -1.10 -20.82
CA PHE A 322 -23.86 -2.30 -21.60
C PHE A 322 -23.69 -2.02 -23.09
N PHE A 323 -24.27 -0.93 -23.59
CA PHE A 323 -24.12 -0.52 -24.98
C PHE A 323 -22.66 -0.23 -25.36
N LEU A 324 -21.92 0.50 -24.53
CA LEU A 324 -20.50 0.80 -24.77
C LEU A 324 -19.66 -0.47 -24.77
N LEU A 325 -19.83 -1.32 -23.76
CA LEU A 325 -19.10 -2.58 -23.65
C LEU A 325 -19.44 -3.51 -24.82
N GLN A 326 -20.72 -3.59 -25.20
CA GLN A 326 -21.17 -4.34 -26.37
C GLN A 326 -20.59 -3.77 -27.65
N ARG A 327 -20.47 -2.45 -27.81
CA ARG A 327 -19.86 -1.83 -28.99
C ARG A 327 -18.38 -2.16 -29.11
N LEU A 328 -17.66 -2.16 -27.99
CA LEU A 328 -16.24 -2.55 -27.93
C LEU A 328 -16.04 -4.05 -28.23
N THR A 329 -17.02 -4.88 -27.87
CA THR A 329 -16.94 -6.36 -27.96
C THR A 329 -17.92 -6.97 -28.98
N ARG A 330 -18.46 -6.15 -29.91
CA ARG A 330 -19.63 -6.47 -30.76
C ARG A 330 -19.40 -7.64 -31.70
N GLU A 331 -18.17 -7.82 -32.14
CA GLU A 331 -17.82 -8.81 -33.15
C GLU A 331 -17.46 -10.14 -32.49
N ASN A 332 -17.87 -11.24 -33.13
CA ASN A 332 -17.65 -12.59 -32.58
C ASN A 332 -16.19 -13.07 -32.73
N ASN A 333 -15.34 -12.35 -33.46
CA ASN A 333 -13.94 -12.73 -33.68
C ASN A 333 -13.01 -12.04 -32.66
N ALA A 334 -12.28 -12.83 -31.87
CA ALA A 334 -11.33 -12.33 -30.87
C ALA A 334 -10.25 -11.41 -31.47
N HIS A 335 -9.76 -11.72 -32.68
CA HIS A 335 -8.75 -10.89 -33.34
C HIS A 335 -9.26 -9.49 -33.69
N THR A 336 -10.53 -9.35 -34.08
CA THR A 336 -11.09 -8.05 -34.45
C THR A 336 -11.42 -7.22 -33.21
N VAL A 337 -11.84 -7.85 -32.11
CA VAL A 337 -12.01 -7.19 -30.80
C VAL A 337 -10.65 -6.68 -30.30
N LYS A 338 -9.61 -7.52 -30.30
CA LYS A 338 -8.26 -7.11 -29.89
C LYS A 338 -7.70 -5.97 -30.73
N SER A 339 -7.82 -6.05 -32.07
CA SER A 339 -7.41 -4.96 -32.98
C SER A 339 -8.16 -3.66 -32.67
N ARG A 340 -9.47 -3.73 -32.44
CA ARG A 340 -10.26 -2.55 -32.08
C ARG A 340 -9.81 -1.92 -30.77
N LEU A 341 -9.50 -2.73 -29.75
CA LEU A 341 -9.01 -2.23 -28.47
C LEU A 341 -7.62 -1.62 -28.60
N GLN A 342 -6.73 -2.20 -29.42
CA GLN A 342 -5.41 -1.64 -29.74
C GLN A 342 -5.48 -0.33 -30.54
N GLU A 343 -6.53 -0.13 -31.34
CA GLU A 343 -6.74 1.12 -32.10
C GLU A 343 -7.23 2.29 -31.23
N LEU A 344 -7.71 2.02 -30.01
CA LEU A 344 -8.17 3.05 -29.08
C LEU A 344 -6.98 3.71 -28.38
N ASP A 345 -7.22 4.93 -27.93
CA ASP A 345 -6.30 5.64 -27.05
C ASP A 345 -6.20 4.94 -25.70
N GLU A 346 -4.97 4.74 -25.23
CA GLU A 346 -4.67 4.03 -23.99
C GLU A 346 -5.33 4.70 -22.78
N SER A 347 -5.24 6.03 -22.68
CA SER A 347 -5.86 6.79 -21.60
C SER A 347 -7.39 6.70 -21.63
N TYR A 348 -8.01 6.57 -22.81
CA TYR A 348 -9.45 6.30 -22.90
C TYR A 348 -9.81 4.92 -22.36
N LEU A 349 -9.02 3.90 -22.72
CA LEU A 349 -9.24 2.52 -22.27
C LEU A 349 -9.06 2.38 -20.76
N GLU A 350 -8.07 3.05 -20.18
CA GLU A 350 -7.89 3.16 -18.73
C GLU A 350 -9.14 3.77 -18.07
N LYS A 351 -9.60 4.94 -18.55
CA LYS A 351 -10.80 5.60 -17.98
C LYS A 351 -12.07 4.77 -18.13
N PHE A 352 -12.20 4.00 -19.20
CA PHE A 352 -13.31 3.07 -19.37
C PHE A 352 -13.22 1.86 -18.43
N THR A 353 -12.00 1.37 -18.15
CA THR A 353 -11.79 0.31 -17.16
C THR A 353 -12.07 0.80 -15.74
N ASP A 354 -11.65 2.03 -15.40
CA ASP A 354 -12.01 2.71 -14.16
C ASP A 354 -13.53 2.80 -13.98
N PHE A 355 -14.25 3.15 -15.06
CA PHE A 355 -15.70 3.21 -15.05
C PHE A 355 -16.33 1.86 -14.68
N LEU A 356 -15.88 0.77 -15.32
CA LEU A 356 -16.34 -0.58 -15.02
C LEU A 356 -16.05 -0.96 -13.55
N ARG A 357 -14.86 -0.61 -13.03
CA ARG A 357 -14.49 -0.83 -11.63
C ARG A 357 -15.39 -0.07 -10.67
N LEU A 358 -15.65 1.22 -10.91
CA LEU A 358 -16.55 2.04 -10.10
C LEU A 358 -17.99 1.49 -10.12
N PHE A 359 -18.46 1.08 -11.30
CA PHE A 359 -19.79 0.49 -11.45
C PHE A 359 -19.93 -0.81 -10.64
N VAL A 360 -18.97 -1.73 -10.76
CA VAL A 360 -18.99 -3.02 -10.06
C VAL A 360 -18.83 -2.85 -8.55
N SER A 361 -17.93 -1.97 -8.10
CA SER A 361 -17.66 -1.76 -6.68
C SER A 361 -18.74 -0.98 -5.93
N VAL A 362 -19.33 0.05 -6.55
CA VAL A 362 -20.23 0.99 -5.87
C VAL A 362 -21.71 0.67 -6.12
N HIS A 363 -22.07 0.29 -7.36
CA HIS A 363 -23.46 0.30 -7.82
C HIS A 363 -24.05 -1.09 -8.09
N LEU A 364 -23.24 -2.07 -8.48
CA LEU A 364 -23.73 -3.41 -8.88
C LEU A 364 -24.61 -4.07 -7.81
N ARG A 365 -24.22 -3.96 -6.53
CA ARG A 365 -25.00 -4.51 -5.39
C ARG A 365 -26.45 -4.02 -5.36
N ARG A 366 -26.73 -2.83 -5.89
CA ARG A 366 -28.05 -2.19 -5.84
C ARG A 366 -28.97 -2.64 -6.98
N ILE A 367 -28.41 -3.03 -8.13
CA ILE A 367 -29.16 -3.36 -9.35
C ILE A 367 -29.10 -4.83 -9.75
N GLU A 368 -28.18 -5.62 -9.21
CA GLU A 368 -27.98 -7.03 -9.59
C GLU A 368 -29.25 -7.89 -9.46
N SER A 369 -30.11 -7.54 -8.51
CA SER A 369 -31.37 -8.25 -8.25
C SER A 369 -32.55 -7.69 -9.05
N SER A 370 -32.36 -6.61 -9.81
CA SER A 370 -33.41 -6.04 -10.67
C SER A 370 -33.63 -6.91 -11.91
N PRO A 371 -34.88 -7.22 -12.28
CA PRO A 371 -35.18 -8.03 -13.47
C PRO A 371 -34.80 -7.33 -14.78
N GLN A 372 -34.63 -6.01 -14.76
CA GLN A 372 -34.24 -5.21 -15.94
C GLN A 372 -32.72 -5.20 -16.17
N PHE A 373 -31.94 -5.79 -15.26
CA PHE A 373 -30.49 -5.89 -15.37
C PHE A 373 -30.05 -7.33 -15.68
N PRO A 374 -29.76 -7.66 -16.96
CA PRO A 374 -29.22 -8.95 -17.37
C PRO A 374 -27.75 -9.09 -16.96
N VAL A 375 -27.52 -9.33 -15.66
CA VAL A 375 -26.17 -9.47 -15.08
C VAL A 375 -25.31 -10.52 -15.80
N VAL A 376 -25.90 -11.63 -16.23
CA VAL A 376 -25.15 -12.71 -16.92
C VAL A 376 -24.62 -12.23 -18.27
N GLU A 377 -25.41 -11.45 -19.01
CA GLU A 377 -24.95 -10.86 -20.27
C GLU A 377 -23.86 -9.81 -20.03
N PHE A 378 -24.00 -9.00 -18.99
CA PHE A 378 -22.96 -8.04 -18.59
C PHE A 378 -21.63 -8.76 -18.28
N LEU A 379 -21.67 -9.86 -17.52
CA LEU A 379 -20.49 -10.66 -17.23
C LEU A 379 -19.89 -11.30 -18.48
N ALA A 380 -20.71 -11.72 -19.45
CA ALA A 380 -20.22 -12.25 -20.72
C ALA A 380 -19.49 -11.17 -21.57
N LEU A 381 -19.99 -9.93 -21.56
CA LEU A 381 -19.33 -8.80 -22.20
C LEU A 381 -18.05 -8.40 -21.46
N LEU A 382 -18.08 -8.39 -20.12
CA LEU A 382 -16.89 -8.13 -19.30
C LEU A 382 -15.82 -9.18 -19.56
N PHE A 383 -16.20 -10.46 -19.66
CA PHE A 383 -15.31 -11.56 -20.01
C PHE A 383 -14.63 -11.31 -21.36
N LYS A 384 -15.41 -10.99 -22.41
CA LYS A 384 -14.85 -10.65 -23.72
C LYS A 384 -13.91 -9.44 -23.65
N TYR A 385 -14.22 -8.44 -22.85
CA TYR A 385 -13.39 -7.26 -22.67
C TYR A 385 -12.07 -7.58 -21.95
N THR A 386 -12.11 -8.39 -20.89
CA THR A 386 -10.95 -8.82 -20.09
C THR A 386 -9.93 -9.58 -20.92
N PHE A 387 -10.37 -10.61 -21.65
CA PHE A 387 -9.44 -11.51 -22.36
C PHE A 387 -8.99 -11.01 -23.73
N ASN A 388 -9.49 -9.85 -24.17
CA ASN A 388 -9.01 -9.15 -25.37
C ASN A 388 -8.24 -7.86 -25.05
N GLN A 389 -7.92 -7.60 -23.77
CA GLN A 389 -7.10 -6.45 -23.39
C GLN A 389 -5.76 -6.43 -24.14
N PRO A 390 -5.30 -5.27 -24.61
CA PRO A 390 -4.07 -5.16 -25.38
C PRO A 390 -2.81 -5.29 -24.51
N THR A 391 -2.88 -4.89 -23.24
CA THR A 391 -1.76 -4.82 -22.29
C THR A 391 -2.00 -5.71 -21.06
N HIS A 392 -0.92 -6.12 -20.39
CA HIS A 392 -0.99 -6.89 -19.13
C HIS A 392 -1.60 -6.06 -18.00
N GLU A 393 -1.28 -4.77 -17.91
CA GLU A 393 -1.90 -3.83 -16.96
C GLU A 393 -3.42 -3.72 -17.14
N GLY A 394 -3.90 -3.64 -18.39
CA GLY A 394 -5.34 -3.65 -18.66
C GLY A 394 -6.01 -4.97 -18.26
N TYR A 395 -5.34 -6.10 -18.48
CA TYR A 395 -5.79 -7.42 -18.01
C TYR A 395 -5.85 -7.47 -16.47
N PHE A 396 -4.82 -7.00 -15.77
CA PHE A 396 -4.78 -6.93 -14.30
C PHE A 396 -5.87 -6.04 -13.73
N ALA A 397 -6.08 -4.85 -14.29
CA ALA A 397 -7.18 -3.97 -13.91
C ALA A 397 -8.55 -4.66 -14.09
N CYS A 398 -8.71 -5.49 -15.12
CA CYS A 398 -9.92 -6.31 -15.28
C CYS A 398 -10.03 -7.44 -14.25
N LEU A 399 -8.94 -8.14 -13.91
CA LEU A 399 -8.94 -9.15 -12.86
C LEU A 399 -9.30 -8.57 -11.49
N ASP A 400 -8.92 -7.32 -11.21
CA ASP A 400 -9.35 -6.61 -10.01
C ASP A 400 -10.87 -6.39 -9.99
N ILE A 401 -11.47 -6.05 -11.12
CA ILE A 401 -12.93 -5.92 -11.26
C ILE A 401 -13.61 -7.27 -10.99
N TRP A 402 -13.07 -8.36 -11.55
CA TRP A 402 -13.56 -9.71 -11.26
C TRP A 402 -13.41 -10.07 -9.78
N SER A 403 -12.29 -9.73 -9.16
CA SER A 403 -12.05 -9.96 -7.74
C SER A 403 -13.08 -9.25 -6.86
N VAL A 404 -13.40 -7.98 -7.15
CA VAL A 404 -14.45 -7.23 -6.45
C VAL A 404 -15.82 -7.91 -6.62
N PHE A 405 -16.13 -8.38 -7.83
CA PHE A 405 -17.37 -9.12 -8.09
C PHE A 405 -17.45 -10.44 -7.31
N LEU A 406 -16.36 -11.21 -7.28
CA LEU A 406 -16.28 -12.48 -6.55
C LEU A 406 -16.44 -12.27 -5.04
N ASP A 407 -15.80 -11.24 -4.47
CA ASP A 407 -15.93 -10.89 -3.05
C ASP A 407 -17.37 -10.49 -2.70
N PHE A 408 -18.02 -9.74 -3.59
CA PHE A 408 -19.44 -9.42 -3.48
C PHE A 408 -20.30 -10.69 -3.47
N LEU A 409 -20.05 -11.63 -4.39
CA LEU A 409 -20.80 -12.88 -4.49
C LEU A 409 -20.58 -13.77 -3.26
N THR A 410 -19.34 -13.91 -2.79
CA THR A 410 -18.99 -14.62 -1.55
C THR A 410 -19.73 -14.04 -0.36
N THR A 411 -19.72 -12.71 -0.20
CA THR A 411 -20.46 -12.02 0.87
C THR A 411 -21.97 -12.26 0.77
N LYS A 412 -22.53 -12.19 -0.46
CA LYS A 412 -23.96 -12.43 -0.70
C LYS A 412 -24.37 -13.85 -0.30
N ILE A 413 -23.58 -14.86 -0.67
CA ILE A 413 -23.84 -16.27 -0.33
C ILE A 413 -23.74 -16.48 1.19
N LYS A 414 -22.70 -15.94 1.85
CA LYS A 414 -22.55 -16.01 3.32
C LYS A 414 -23.73 -15.37 4.04
N SER A 415 -24.32 -14.30 3.50
CA SER A 415 -25.50 -13.62 4.08
C SER A 415 -26.85 -14.30 3.82
N ARG A 416 -26.97 -15.15 2.78
CA ARG A 416 -28.23 -15.79 2.35
C ARG A 416 -28.06 -17.31 2.21
N LEU A 417 -27.71 -17.98 3.30
CA LEU A 417 -27.41 -19.43 3.28
C LEU A 417 -28.57 -20.30 2.77
N ALA A 418 -29.83 -19.90 3.01
CA ALA A 418 -31.02 -20.65 2.57
C ALA A 418 -31.20 -20.69 1.04
N ASP A 419 -30.72 -19.65 0.32
CA ASP A 419 -30.83 -19.53 -1.14
C ASP A 419 -29.48 -19.76 -1.85
N ARG A 420 -28.51 -20.38 -1.17
CA ARG A 420 -27.14 -20.54 -1.67
C ARG A 420 -27.08 -21.19 -3.05
N GLU A 421 -27.78 -22.30 -3.23
CA GLU A 421 -27.75 -23.06 -4.48
C GLU A 421 -28.39 -22.30 -5.64
N SER A 422 -29.49 -21.60 -5.40
CA SER A 422 -30.19 -20.84 -6.46
C SER A 422 -29.35 -19.65 -6.94
N VAL A 423 -28.70 -18.93 -6.02
CA VAL A 423 -27.79 -17.83 -6.36
C VAL A 423 -26.55 -18.33 -7.09
N LEU A 424 -25.92 -19.42 -6.63
CA LEU A 424 -24.74 -20.01 -7.28
C LEU A 424 -25.05 -20.52 -8.68
N ASN A 425 -26.18 -21.21 -8.85
CA ASN A 425 -26.58 -21.76 -10.15
C ASN A 425 -26.77 -20.66 -11.22
N ARG A 426 -27.19 -19.45 -10.82
CA ARG A 426 -27.32 -18.30 -11.74
C ARG A 426 -25.99 -17.87 -12.36
N TYR A 427 -24.89 -17.96 -11.61
CA TYR A 427 -23.56 -17.48 -12.03
C TYR A 427 -22.61 -18.59 -12.47
N LYS A 428 -23.02 -19.84 -12.27
CA LYS A 428 -22.20 -21.03 -12.43
C LYS A 428 -21.43 -21.07 -13.75
N ASP A 429 -22.13 -20.95 -14.88
CA ASP A 429 -21.51 -21.09 -16.20
C ASP A 429 -20.49 -19.97 -16.48
N ALA A 430 -20.79 -18.73 -16.06
CA ALA A 430 -19.88 -17.60 -16.20
C ALA A 430 -18.60 -17.79 -15.38
N LEU A 431 -18.72 -18.30 -14.15
CA LEU A 431 -17.58 -18.57 -13.28
C LEU A 431 -16.72 -19.72 -13.77
N VAL A 432 -17.33 -20.79 -14.30
CA VAL A 432 -16.60 -21.92 -14.90
C VAL A 432 -15.88 -21.47 -16.17
N LEU A 433 -16.51 -20.62 -16.99
CA LEU A 433 -15.87 -20.05 -18.18
C LEU A 433 -14.69 -19.13 -17.80
N LEU A 434 -14.86 -18.27 -16.80
CA LEU A 434 -13.80 -17.42 -16.26
C LEU A 434 -12.62 -18.27 -15.80
N LEU A 435 -12.87 -19.30 -14.99
CA LEU A 435 -11.85 -20.23 -14.51
C LEU A 435 -11.06 -20.83 -15.68
N ARG A 436 -11.77 -21.40 -16.66
CA ARG A 436 -11.14 -22.08 -17.80
C ARG A 436 -10.24 -21.12 -18.59
N GLU A 437 -10.70 -19.90 -18.84
CA GLU A 437 -9.94 -18.95 -19.64
C GLU A 437 -8.75 -18.39 -18.86
N VAL A 438 -8.86 -18.11 -17.56
CA VAL A 438 -7.71 -17.75 -16.72
C VAL A 438 -6.66 -18.87 -16.73
N LEU A 439 -7.08 -20.14 -16.65
CA LEU A 439 -6.17 -21.28 -16.78
C LEU A 439 -5.50 -21.34 -18.17
N ASN A 440 -6.23 -21.10 -19.25
CA ASN A 440 -5.63 -21.02 -20.58
C ASN A 440 -4.58 -19.90 -20.66
N ARG A 441 -4.83 -18.75 -20.02
CA ARG A 441 -3.96 -17.56 -20.07
C ARG A 441 -2.63 -17.72 -19.35
N ILE A 442 -2.53 -18.64 -18.39
CA ILE A 442 -1.27 -18.96 -17.69
C ILE A 442 -0.49 -20.10 -18.36
N GLN A 443 -1.06 -20.75 -19.37
CA GLN A 443 -0.43 -21.86 -20.08
C GLN A 443 0.17 -21.41 -21.43
N PHE A 444 1.46 -21.70 -21.63
CA PHE A 444 2.20 -21.57 -22.88
C PHE A 444 1.52 -22.28 -24.04
N ARG A 445 0.88 -23.45 -23.83
CA ARG A 445 0.10 -24.12 -24.89
C ARG A 445 -0.92 -23.22 -25.59
N TYR A 446 -1.48 -22.24 -24.88
CA TYR A 446 -2.49 -21.32 -25.42
C TYR A 446 -1.99 -19.88 -25.56
N ASN A 447 -1.02 -19.45 -24.76
CA ASN A 447 -0.60 -18.04 -24.66
C ASN A 447 0.93 -17.83 -24.76
N GLN A 448 1.66 -18.75 -25.40
CA GLN A 448 3.13 -18.72 -25.52
C GLN A 448 3.71 -17.34 -25.87
N ALA A 449 3.20 -16.71 -26.93
CA ALA A 449 3.77 -15.46 -27.44
C ALA A 449 3.81 -14.32 -26.40
N GLN A 450 2.84 -14.26 -25.48
CA GLN A 450 2.81 -13.24 -24.44
C GLN A 450 3.57 -13.68 -23.20
N LEU A 451 3.55 -14.97 -22.88
CA LEU A 451 4.23 -15.50 -21.70
C LEU A 451 5.75 -15.51 -21.86
N GLU A 452 6.27 -15.61 -23.08
CA GLU A 452 7.70 -15.47 -23.41
C GLU A 452 8.21 -14.02 -23.32
N GLU A 453 7.32 -13.02 -23.31
CA GLU A 453 7.69 -11.59 -23.20
C GLU A 453 7.87 -11.14 -21.73
N LEU A 454 7.36 -11.91 -20.77
CA LEU A 454 7.41 -11.57 -19.34
C LEU A 454 8.79 -11.86 -18.75
N ASP A 455 9.32 -10.92 -17.97
CA ASP A 455 10.60 -11.08 -17.28
C ASP A 455 10.50 -12.12 -16.13
N ASP A 456 11.44 -13.07 -16.09
CA ASP A 456 11.53 -14.14 -15.08
C ASP A 456 12.89 -14.12 -14.34
N GLU A 457 13.63 -13.00 -14.39
CA GLU A 457 14.96 -12.87 -13.78
C GLU A 457 15.07 -11.72 -12.77
N VAL A 458 14.47 -10.56 -13.05
CA VAL A 458 14.58 -9.36 -12.23
C VAL A 458 13.50 -9.35 -11.16
N LEU A 459 13.90 -9.13 -9.91
CA LEU A 459 12.99 -9.00 -8.78
C LEU A 459 12.57 -7.53 -8.59
N ASP A 460 11.27 -7.31 -8.40
CA ASP A 460 10.69 -6.02 -8.00
C ASP A 460 10.86 -5.73 -6.49
N ASP A 461 10.30 -4.62 -6.02
CA ASP A 461 10.34 -4.21 -4.61
C ASP A 461 9.68 -5.25 -3.67
N ASP A 462 8.81 -6.11 -4.20
CA ASP A 462 8.12 -7.20 -3.49
C ASP A 462 8.89 -8.54 -3.57
N GLN A 463 10.11 -8.55 -4.12
CA GLN A 463 10.93 -9.73 -4.39
C GLN A 463 10.26 -10.73 -5.34
N GLN A 464 9.51 -10.25 -6.34
CA GLN A 464 8.85 -11.09 -7.34
C GLN A 464 9.26 -10.70 -8.76
N THR A 465 9.32 -11.67 -9.67
CA THR A 465 9.50 -11.41 -11.11
C THR A 465 8.19 -10.98 -11.76
N GLU A 466 8.24 -10.38 -12.94
CA GLU A 466 7.04 -10.02 -13.71
C GLU A 466 6.19 -11.27 -14.02
N TRP A 467 6.84 -12.37 -14.38
CA TRP A 467 6.22 -13.69 -14.54
C TRP A 467 5.48 -14.15 -13.27
N GLN A 468 6.14 -14.06 -12.11
CA GLN A 468 5.56 -14.47 -10.83
C GLN A 468 4.36 -13.59 -10.46
N ARG A 469 4.43 -12.27 -10.70
CA ARG A 469 3.33 -11.34 -10.49
C ARG A 469 2.13 -11.69 -11.36
N TYR A 470 2.35 -11.93 -12.66
CA TYR A 470 1.29 -12.32 -13.61
C TYR A 470 0.59 -13.62 -13.19
N LEU A 471 1.37 -14.64 -12.81
CA LEU A 471 0.85 -15.93 -12.37
C LEU A 471 0.06 -15.77 -11.06
N ARG A 472 0.62 -15.07 -10.06
CA ARG A 472 -0.03 -14.84 -8.76
C ARG A 472 -1.38 -14.13 -8.90
N GLN A 473 -1.46 -13.06 -9.67
CA GLN A 473 -2.71 -12.30 -9.83
C GLN A 473 -3.78 -13.12 -10.56
N SER A 474 -3.38 -13.93 -11.55
CA SER A 474 -4.28 -14.87 -12.23
C SER A 474 -4.78 -15.98 -11.29
N LEU A 475 -3.87 -16.58 -10.50
CA LEU A 475 -4.22 -17.66 -9.56
C LEU A 475 -5.09 -17.18 -8.39
N GLU A 476 -5.02 -15.93 -7.98
CA GLU A 476 -5.91 -15.38 -6.95
C GLU A 476 -7.38 -15.37 -7.41
N VAL A 477 -7.63 -15.07 -8.69
CA VAL A 477 -8.98 -15.19 -9.27
C VAL A 477 -9.43 -16.65 -9.32
N VAL A 478 -8.53 -17.58 -9.68
CA VAL A 478 -8.80 -19.03 -9.64
C VAL A 478 -9.20 -19.48 -8.23
N ALA A 479 -8.46 -19.04 -7.21
CA ALA A 479 -8.73 -19.38 -5.81
C ALA A 479 -10.10 -18.86 -5.35
N LYS A 480 -10.45 -17.61 -5.67
CA LYS A 480 -11.77 -17.04 -5.36
C LYS A 480 -12.92 -17.77 -6.06
N VAL A 481 -12.74 -18.17 -7.32
CA VAL A 481 -13.73 -19.01 -8.02
C VAL A 481 -13.84 -20.38 -7.37
N MET A 482 -12.74 -20.96 -6.87
CA MET A 482 -12.76 -22.23 -6.14
C MET A 482 -13.51 -22.15 -4.82
N GLU A 483 -13.38 -21.06 -4.05
CA GLU A 483 -14.16 -20.85 -2.81
C GLU A 483 -15.67 -20.98 -3.09
N LEU A 484 -16.11 -20.50 -4.27
CA LEU A 484 -17.50 -20.50 -4.71
C LEU A 484 -17.94 -21.83 -5.36
N LEU A 485 -17.14 -22.39 -6.28
CA LEU A 485 -17.46 -23.57 -7.11
C LEU A 485 -16.35 -24.65 -7.06
N PRO A 486 -16.07 -25.21 -5.88
CA PRO A 486 -14.89 -26.05 -5.67
C PRO A 486 -14.86 -27.35 -6.48
N SER A 487 -15.97 -28.08 -6.56
CA SER A 487 -16.03 -29.33 -7.35
C SER A 487 -15.85 -29.09 -8.85
N HIS A 488 -16.39 -27.97 -9.36
CA HIS A 488 -16.23 -27.61 -10.78
C HIS A 488 -14.80 -27.16 -11.05
N ALA A 489 -14.22 -26.39 -10.14
CA ALA A 489 -12.84 -25.96 -10.24
C ALA A 489 -11.87 -27.14 -10.27
N PHE A 490 -12.06 -28.09 -9.36
CA PHE A 490 -11.31 -29.34 -9.35
C PHE A 490 -11.47 -30.14 -10.65
N SER A 491 -12.71 -30.36 -11.11
CA SER A 491 -12.99 -31.09 -12.35
C SER A 491 -12.44 -30.43 -13.62
N THR A 492 -12.14 -29.13 -13.57
CA THR A 492 -11.54 -28.38 -14.68
C THR A 492 -10.02 -28.43 -14.63
N LEU A 493 -9.43 -28.25 -13.44
CA LEU A 493 -7.98 -28.14 -13.27
C LEU A 493 -7.28 -29.51 -13.27
N PHE A 494 -7.82 -30.50 -12.55
CA PHE A 494 -7.14 -31.77 -12.31
C PHE A 494 -6.90 -32.58 -13.61
N PRO A 495 -7.84 -32.66 -14.58
CA PRO A 495 -7.56 -33.35 -15.84
C PRO A 495 -6.43 -32.70 -16.65
N VAL A 496 -6.37 -31.35 -16.67
CA VAL A 496 -5.33 -30.60 -17.40
C VAL A 496 -3.96 -30.79 -16.76
N LEU A 497 -3.89 -30.85 -15.43
CA LEU A 497 -2.68 -31.27 -14.72
C LEU A 497 -2.29 -32.69 -15.14
N GLN A 498 -3.23 -33.63 -15.11
CA GLN A 498 -2.96 -35.03 -15.38
C GLN A 498 -2.37 -35.25 -16.78
N GLU A 499 -2.90 -34.59 -17.81
CA GLU A 499 -2.33 -34.64 -19.16
C GLU A 499 -0.85 -34.22 -19.20
N ASN A 500 -0.50 -33.13 -18.50
CA ASN A 500 0.89 -32.65 -18.46
C ASN A 500 1.80 -33.54 -17.59
N LEU A 501 1.26 -34.14 -16.52
CA LEU A 501 1.97 -35.11 -15.71
C LEU A 501 2.31 -36.37 -16.50
N GLU A 502 1.39 -36.86 -17.32
CA GLU A 502 1.63 -38.04 -18.17
C GLU A 502 2.78 -37.80 -19.16
N VAL A 503 2.93 -36.58 -19.70
CA VAL A 503 4.09 -36.20 -20.53
C VAL A 503 5.39 -36.25 -19.72
N TYR A 504 5.40 -35.66 -18.52
CA TYR A 504 6.60 -35.61 -17.67
C TYR A 504 7.05 -37.00 -17.17
N LEU A 505 6.10 -37.81 -16.68
CA LEU A 505 6.34 -39.19 -16.25
C LEU A 505 6.74 -40.10 -17.42
N GLY A 506 6.25 -39.78 -18.63
CA GLY A 506 6.61 -40.47 -19.86
C GLY A 506 8.04 -40.20 -20.36
N LEU A 507 8.78 -39.22 -19.79
CA LEU A 507 10.13 -38.90 -20.26
C LEU A 507 11.13 -40.05 -20.11
N GLN A 508 10.89 -40.98 -19.19
CA GLN A 508 11.78 -42.11 -18.93
C GLN A 508 12.06 -42.95 -20.18
N GLN A 509 11.09 -43.08 -21.09
CA GLN A 509 11.26 -43.85 -22.33
C GLN A 509 12.26 -43.21 -23.31
N PHE A 510 12.57 -41.92 -23.14
CA PHE A 510 13.50 -41.17 -23.97
C PHE A 510 14.89 -41.02 -23.33
N ILE A 511 15.12 -41.60 -22.14
CA ILE A 511 16.42 -41.54 -21.48
C ILE A 511 17.34 -42.64 -22.02
N VAL A 512 18.50 -42.27 -22.55
CA VAL A 512 19.51 -43.19 -23.07
C VAL A 512 20.77 -43.14 -22.19
N ASN A 513 21.33 -44.31 -21.89
CA ASN A 513 22.61 -44.43 -21.20
C ASN A 513 23.73 -44.35 -22.24
N SER A 514 24.45 -43.23 -22.28
CA SER A 514 25.63 -43.07 -23.13
C SER A 514 26.79 -43.91 -22.58
N SER A 515 27.68 -44.39 -23.46
CA SER A 515 28.83 -45.21 -23.06
C SER A 515 29.84 -44.40 -22.24
N GLY A 516 29.59 -44.30 -20.93
CA GLY A 516 30.42 -43.57 -19.96
C GLY A 516 29.60 -42.88 -18.88
N SER A 517 28.84 -43.61 -18.05
CA SER A 517 28.10 -43.12 -16.86
C SER A 517 27.13 -41.92 -17.03
N SER A 518 27.08 -41.22 -18.18
CA SER A 518 26.21 -40.08 -18.42
C SER A 518 24.87 -40.53 -19.01
N ARG A 519 23.78 -39.99 -18.45
CA ARG A 519 22.40 -40.24 -18.89
C ARG A 519 21.95 -39.03 -19.70
N SER A 520 21.47 -39.26 -20.92
CA SER A 520 21.03 -38.19 -21.82
C SER A 520 19.55 -38.35 -22.19
N LEU A 521 18.88 -37.22 -22.40
CA LEU A 521 17.51 -37.17 -22.90
C LEU A 521 17.56 -37.14 -24.44
N ASN A 522 17.09 -38.22 -25.08
CA ASN A 522 17.08 -38.39 -26.54
C ASN A 522 15.88 -37.66 -27.19
N ILE A 523 15.76 -36.36 -26.92
CA ILE A 523 14.84 -35.42 -27.56
C ILE A 523 15.71 -34.29 -28.08
N THR A 524 16.02 -34.35 -29.38
CA THR A 524 17.02 -33.49 -30.02
C THR A 524 16.44 -32.59 -31.12
N ALA A 525 15.26 -32.93 -31.64
CA ALA A 525 14.58 -32.12 -32.64
C ALA A 525 14.07 -30.82 -32.02
N GLU A 526 14.38 -29.68 -32.64
CA GLU A 526 14.07 -28.34 -32.13
C GLU A 526 12.59 -28.14 -31.79
N ASN A 527 11.68 -28.62 -32.65
CA ASN A 527 10.24 -28.54 -32.43
C ASN A 527 9.78 -29.36 -31.22
N ASP A 528 10.39 -30.53 -30.99
CA ASP A 528 10.05 -31.39 -29.86
C ASP A 528 10.62 -30.84 -28.56
N CYS A 529 11.82 -30.25 -28.59
CA CYS A 529 12.39 -29.48 -27.47
C CYS A 529 11.50 -28.29 -27.10
N ARG A 530 11.01 -27.52 -28.08
CA ARG A 530 10.12 -26.37 -27.84
C ARG A 530 8.78 -26.82 -27.24
N ARG A 531 8.19 -27.91 -27.74
CA ARG A 531 6.95 -28.48 -27.18
C ARG A 531 7.14 -28.97 -25.75
N LEU A 532 8.28 -29.64 -25.48
CA LEU A 532 8.62 -30.10 -24.14
C LEU A 532 8.79 -28.91 -23.19
N HIS A 533 9.54 -27.87 -23.59
CA HIS A 533 9.68 -26.63 -22.82
C HIS A 533 8.32 -26.04 -22.41
N CYS A 534 7.41 -25.87 -23.39
CA CYS A 534 6.06 -25.33 -23.11
C CYS A 534 5.28 -26.23 -22.15
N SER A 535 5.33 -27.56 -22.32
CA SER A 535 4.62 -28.50 -21.44
C SER A 535 5.19 -28.53 -20.01
N LEU A 536 6.51 -28.39 -19.85
CA LEU A 536 7.15 -28.31 -18.53
C LEU A 536 6.79 -26.99 -17.82
N ARG A 537 6.80 -25.86 -18.53
CA ARG A 537 6.37 -24.56 -17.98
C ARG A 537 4.89 -24.57 -17.60
N ASP A 538 4.02 -25.15 -18.45
CA ASP A 538 2.59 -25.35 -18.15
C ASP A 538 2.42 -26.19 -16.89
N LEU A 539 3.17 -27.29 -16.78
CA LEU A 539 3.11 -28.15 -15.61
C LEU A 539 3.54 -27.41 -14.34
N SER A 540 4.60 -26.62 -14.40
CA SER A 540 5.05 -25.77 -13.28
C SER A 540 3.94 -24.82 -12.81
N SER A 541 3.27 -24.11 -13.74
CA SER A 541 2.16 -23.22 -13.42
C SER A 541 0.94 -23.96 -12.83
N LEU A 542 0.63 -25.15 -13.35
CA LEU A 542 -0.48 -25.97 -12.84
C LEU A 542 -0.20 -26.58 -11.47
N LEU A 543 1.06 -26.95 -11.18
CA LEU A 543 1.48 -27.41 -9.85
C LEU A 543 1.33 -26.29 -8.81
N GLN A 544 1.72 -25.06 -9.16
CA GLN A 544 1.47 -23.89 -8.31
C GLN A 544 -0.02 -23.64 -8.10
N ALA A 545 -0.83 -23.74 -9.16
CA ALA A 545 -2.28 -23.61 -9.08
C ALA A 545 -2.85 -24.60 -8.07
N ILE A 546 -2.47 -25.88 -8.14
CA ILE A 546 -2.95 -26.93 -7.22
C ILE A 546 -2.44 -26.76 -5.80
N GLY A 547 -1.20 -26.31 -5.61
CA GLY A 547 -0.66 -25.98 -4.29
C GLY A 547 -1.50 -24.91 -3.59
N ARG A 548 -1.94 -23.88 -4.32
CA ARG A 548 -2.81 -22.82 -3.79
C ARG A 548 -4.18 -23.34 -3.35
N LEU A 549 -4.61 -24.51 -3.83
CA LEU A 549 -5.92 -25.09 -3.50
C LEU A 549 -5.95 -25.90 -2.20
N ALA A 550 -4.79 -26.15 -1.57
CA ALA A 550 -4.69 -27.03 -0.41
C ALA A 550 -5.61 -26.63 0.75
N GLU A 551 -5.80 -25.32 0.99
CA GLU A 551 -6.65 -24.78 2.05
C GLU A 551 -8.15 -25.09 1.86
N TYR A 552 -8.59 -25.43 0.64
CA TYR A 552 -10.00 -25.76 0.34
C TYR A 552 -10.33 -27.25 0.54
N PHE A 553 -9.38 -28.05 1.02
CA PHE A 553 -9.54 -29.47 1.32
C PHE A 553 -9.49 -29.80 2.82
N ILE A 554 -9.32 -28.79 3.70
CA ILE A 554 -9.23 -28.96 5.16
C ILE A 554 -10.47 -28.46 5.90
N GLY A 555 -10.54 -28.69 7.21
CA GLY A 555 -11.62 -28.22 8.07
C GLY A 555 -12.93 -28.98 7.86
N GLU A 556 -14.07 -28.29 7.84
CA GLU A 556 -15.40 -28.91 7.74
C GLU A 556 -15.64 -29.67 6.43
N VAL A 557 -14.94 -29.28 5.35
CA VAL A 557 -15.09 -29.91 4.02
C VAL A 557 -14.15 -31.10 3.81
N PHE A 558 -13.27 -31.41 4.77
CA PHE A 558 -12.26 -32.46 4.67
C PHE A 558 -12.87 -33.82 4.31
N ALA A 559 -13.84 -34.29 5.08
CA ALA A 559 -14.48 -35.59 4.86
C ALA A 559 -15.19 -35.68 3.49
N ALA A 560 -15.82 -34.58 3.05
CA ALA A 560 -16.57 -34.55 1.80
C ALA A 560 -15.67 -34.55 0.55
N ARG A 561 -14.41 -34.12 0.67
CA ARG A 561 -13.45 -34.01 -0.45
C ARG A 561 -12.18 -34.82 -0.24
N PHE A 562 -12.21 -35.75 0.71
CA PHE A 562 -11.05 -36.55 1.07
C PHE A 562 -10.48 -37.29 -0.15
N THR A 563 -11.34 -37.87 -0.98
CA THR A 563 -10.94 -38.62 -2.20
C THR A 563 -10.24 -37.73 -3.23
N ASP A 564 -10.74 -36.52 -3.44
CA ASP A 564 -10.20 -35.58 -4.42
C ASP A 564 -8.81 -35.10 -3.98
N ALA A 565 -8.67 -34.73 -2.71
CA ALA A 565 -7.40 -34.31 -2.12
C ALA A 565 -6.38 -35.46 -2.08
N LEU A 566 -6.83 -36.66 -1.74
CA LEU A 566 -5.98 -37.86 -1.72
C LEU A 566 -5.44 -38.17 -3.12
N ALA A 567 -6.27 -38.09 -4.16
CA ALA A 567 -5.84 -38.29 -5.54
C ALA A 567 -4.77 -37.27 -5.98
N VAL A 568 -4.90 -36.01 -5.55
CA VAL A 568 -3.87 -34.98 -5.78
C VAL A 568 -2.58 -35.34 -5.08
N VAL A 569 -2.63 -35.63 -3.77
CA VAL A 569 -1.44 -35.91 -2.96
C VAL A 569 -0.72 -37.17 -3.47
N GLU A 570 -1.44 -38.23 -3.83
CA GLU A 570 -0.86 -39.44 -4.43
C GLU A 570 -0.10 -39.12 -5.73
N ARG A 571 -0.67 -38.29 -6.62
CA ARG A 571 0.01 -37.84 -7.84
C ARG A 571 1.22 -36.96 -7.56
N LEU A 572 1.14 -36.04 -6.60
CA LEU A 572 2.28 -35.20 -6.23
C LEU A 572 3.45 -36.03 -5.67
N VAL A 573 3.15 -37.03 -4.84
CA VAL A 573 4.15 -37.98 -4.32
C VAL A 573 4.76 -38.80 -5.46
N GLU A 574 3.94 -39.33 -6.37
CA GLU A 574 4.41 -40.10 -7.53
C GLU A 574 5.41 -39.29 -8.39
N VAL A 575 5.06 -38.04 -8.70
CA VAL A 575 5.87 -37.14 -9.54
C VAL A 575 7.18 -36.75 -8.86
N THR A 576 7.13 -36.52 -7.55
CA THR A 576 8.32 -36.25 -6.73
C THR A 576 9.23 -37.48 -6.67
N CYS A 577 8.67 -38.67 -6.41
CA CYS A 577 9.42 -39.92 -6.44
C CYS A 577 10.07 -40.15 -7.80
N TYR A 578 9.35 -39.90 -8.89
CA TYR A 578 9.86 -40.03 -10.25
C TYR A 578 11.03 -39.07 -10.49
N GLY A 579 10.88 -37.78 -10.19
CA GLY A 579 11.93 -36.78 -10.36
C GLY A 579 13.22 -37.12 -9.61
N SER A 580 13.11 -37.56 -8.36
CA SER A 580 14.25 -37.95 -7.53
C SER A 580 14.92 -39.24 -7.98
N ARG A 581 14.14 -40.27 -8.35
CA ARG A 581 14.70 -41.56 -8.82
C ARG A 581 15.38 -41.43 -10.18
N THR A 582 14.82 -40.62 -11.06
CA THR A 582 15.34 -40.45 -12.43
C THR A 582 16.41 -39.38 -12.52
N THR A 583 16.57 -38.52 -11.51
CA THR A 583 17.55 -37.42 -11.43
C THR A 583 17.49 -36.52 -12.67
N LEU A 584 16.28 -36.09 -13.08
CA LEU A 584 16.07 -35.35 -14.32
C LEU A 584 16.88 -34.04 -14.41
N TYR A 585 17.13 -33.39 -13.27
CA TYR A 585 17.91 -32.16 -13.17
C TYR A 585 19.38 -32.34 -13.58
N ASP A 586 19.91 -33.56 -13.54
CA ASP A 586 21.31 -33.89 -13.87
C ASP A 586 21.47 -34.50 -15.29
N LEU A 587 20.37 -34.67 -16.03
CA LEU A 587 20.41 -35.25 -17.38
C LEU A 587 21.11 -34.32 -18.38
N GLU A 588 21.88 -34.89 -19.30
CA GLU A 588 22.31 -34.18 -20.50
C GLU A 588 21.12 -33.98 -21.44
N THR A 589 20.87 -32.74 -21.86
CA THR A 589 19.78 -32.39 -22.78
C THR A 589 20.33 -31.69 -24.01
N ALA A 590 19.59 -31.72 -25.12
CA ALA A 590 20.00 -31.07 -26.37
C ALA A 590 20.10 -29.54 -26.25
N VAL A 591 19.29 -28.93 -25.37
CA VAL A 591 19.27 -27.48 -25.09
C VAL A 591 19.37 -27.23 -23.57
N PRO A 592 20.57 -27.35 -22.98
CA PRO A 592 20.75 -27.29 -21.52
C PRO A 592 20.30 -26.00 -20.86
N SER A 593 20.44 -24.85 -21.55
CA SER A 593 20.07 -23.54 -21.02
C SER A 593 18.57 -23.35 -20.83
N VAL A 594 17.73 -24.17 -21.48
CA VAL A 594 16.27 -24.07 -21.42
C VAL A 594 15.69 -25.25 -20.63
N LEU A 595 15.98 -26.48 -21.06
CA LEU A 595 15.32 -27.66 -20.51
C LEU A 595 15.80 -28.05 -19.10
N LYS A 596 17.06 -27.76 -18.72
CA LYS A 596 17.54 -28.08 -17.36
C LYS A 596 16.87 -27.21 -16.29
N PRO A 597 16.73 -25.88 -16.47
CA PRO A 597 15.90 -25.05 -15.61
C PRO A 597 14.45 -25.57 -15.51
N ASP A 598 13.80 -25.88 -16.64
CA ASP A 598 12.41 -26.36 -16.65
C ASP A 598 12.21 -27.66 -15.86
N LEU A 599 13.09 -28.66 -16.08
CA LEU A 599 13.03 -29.93 -15.37
C LEU A 599 13.25 -29.76 -13.86
N SER A 600 14.17 -28.85 -13.51
CA SER A 600 14.46 -28.50 -12.12
C SER A 600 13.29 -27.76 -11.48
N ASP A 601 12.64 -26.87 -12.22
CA ASP A 601 11.48 -26.09 -11.78
C ASP A 601 10.24 -26.96 -11.57
N VAL A 602 9.89 -27.84 -12.51
CA VAL A 602 8.78 -28.80 -12.34
C VAL A 602 8.97 -29.63 -11.08
N HIS A 603 10.18 -30.13 -10.83
CA HIS A 603 10.46 -30.92 -9.64
C HIS A 603 10.37 -30.09 -8.35
N ALA A 604 10.92 -28.86 -8.36
CA ALA A 604 10.80 -27.94 -7.24
C ALA A 604 9.34 -27.58 -6.94
N GLN A 605 8.52 -27.30 -7.97
CA GLN A 605 7.10 -27.01 -7.81
C GLN A 605 6.29 -28.23 -7.37
N ALA A 606 6.66 -29.45 -7.76
CA ALA A 606 6.00 -30.66 -7.25
C ALA A 606 6.21 -30.82 -5.74
N LEU A 607 7.44 -30.56 -5.26
CA LEU A 607 7.76 -30.54 -3.83
C LEU A 607 7.02 -29.42 -3.09
N ALA A 608 7.00 -28.21 -3.65
CA ALA A 608 6.31 -27.05 -3.07
C ALA A 608 4.77 -27.27 -3.03
N ALA A 609 4.20 -27.85 -4.08
CA ALA A 609 2.80 -28.23 -4.10
C ALA A 609 2.51 -29.30 -3.03
N LEU A 610 3.36 -30.33 -2.90
CA LEU A 610 3.20 -31.34 -1.84
C LEU A 610 3.32 -30.72 -0.43
N GLN A 611 4.24 -29.76 -0.26
CA GLN A 611 4.40 -29.01 0.99
C GLN A 611 3.12 -28.24 1.37
N ALA A 612 2.43 -27.64 0.40
CA ALA A 612 1.19 -26.91 0.63
C ALA A 612 0.08 -27.81 1.25
N TYR A 613 0.08 -29.11 0.94
CA TYR A 613 -0.86 -30.09 1.52
C TYR A 613 -0.44 -30.59 2.92
N SER A 614 0.58 -30.02 3.57
CA SER A 614 1.02 -30.43 4.91
C SER A 614 -0.08 -30.32 5.98
N HIS A 615 -0.93 -29.29 5.94
CA HIS A 615 -2.08 -29.18 6.85
C HIS A 615 -3.15 -30.25 6.59
N TRP A 616 -3.39 -30.59 5.32
CA TRP A 616 -4.28 -31.69 4.95
C TRP A 616 -3.72 -33.03 5.43
N LEU A 617 -2.42 -33.28 5.27
CA LEU A 617 -1.74 -34.47 5.79
C LEU A 617 -1.81 -34.56 7.33
N ALA A 618 -1.73 -33.42 8.04
CA ALA A 618 -1.87 -33.39 9.50
C ALA A 618 -3.30 -33.71 9.95
N GLN A 619 -4.32 -33.21 9.25
CA GLN A 619 -5.71 -33.57 9.50
C GLN A 619 -5.96 -35.05 9.16
N PHE A 620 -5.42 -35.54 8.04
CA PHE A 620 -5.49 -36.96 7.68
C PHE A 620 -4.87 -37.82 8.79
N TYR A 621 -3.66 -37.51 9.26
CA TYR A 621 -3.02 -38.22 10.37
C TYR A 621 -3.88 -38.26 11.64
N SER A 622 -4.59 -37.18 11.93
CA SER A 622 -5.47 -37.08 13.11
C SER A 622 -6.75 -37.90 12.99
N GLU A 623 -7.27 -38.07 11.77
CA GLU A 623 -8.48 -38.85 11.49
C GLU A 623 -8.18 -40.30 11.08
N VAL A 624 -6.90 -40.70 10.96
CA VAL A 624 -6.51 -42.09 10.65
C VAL A 624 -7.00 -43.04 11.75
N HIS A 625 -7.99 -43.84 11.41
CA HIS A 625 -8.35 -45.06 12.13
C HIS A 625 -7.58 -46.26 11.53
N SER A 626 -7.63 -47.42 12.17
CA SER A 626 -6.86 -48.63 11.82
C SER A 626 -6.96 -49.10 10.35
N GLN A 627 -7.94 -48.63 9.57
CA GLN A 627 -8.15 -49.02 8.17
C GLN A 627 -7.28 -48.25 7.15
N ASN A 628 -6.89 -46.99 7.40
CA ASN A 628 -6.14 -46.15 6.45
C ASN A 628 -4.69 -45.86 6.87
N GLN A 629 -4.22 -46.51 7.94
CA GLN A 629 -2.91 -46.26 8.53
C GLN A 629 -1.76 -46.62 7.58
N SER A 630 -1.87 -47.71 6.84
CA SER A 630 -0.85 -48.13 5.87
C SER A 630 -0.70 -47.14 4.72
N GLN A 631 -1.81 -46.60 4.20
CA GLN A 631 -1.79 -45.64 3.10
C GLN A 631 -1.11 -44.34 3.53
N PHE A 632 -1.45 -43.81 4.71
CA PHE A 632 -0.80 -42.62 5.25
C PHE A 632 0.71 -42.82 5.46
N ILE A 633 1.10 -43.95 6.07
CA ILE A 633 2.51 -44.28 6.28
C ILE A 633 3.25 -44.32 4.93
N ASN A 634 2.68 -45.01 3.93
CA ASN A 634 3.29 -45.12 2.60
C ASN A 634 3.46 -43.77 1.91
N LEU A 635 2.49 -42.86 2.02
CA LEU A 635 2.58 -41.51 1.45
C LEU A 635 3.72 -40.70 2.05
N ILE A 636 3.78 -40.63 3.39
CA ILE A 636 4.84 -39.89 4.09
C ILE A 636 6.21 -40.52 3.84
N THR A 637 6.33 -41.85 3.93
CA THR A 637 7.59 -42.55 3.66
C THR A 637 8.06 -42.28 2.24
N SER A 638 7.18 -42.37 1.23
CA SER A 638 7.53 -42.11 -0.17
C SER A 638 7.95 -40.67 -0.41
N ALA A 639 7.26 -39.70 0.21
CA ALA A 639 7.62 -38.29 0.12
C ALA A 639 9.00 -38.00 0.72
N VAL A 640 9.29 -38.56 1.90
CA VAL A 640 10.56 -38.40 2.59
C VAL A 640 11.70 -39.11 1.86
N ASP A 641 11.46 -40.34 1.37
CA ASP A 641 12.43 -41.10 0.58
C ASP A 641 12.76 -40.40 -0.74
N ALA A 642 11.79 -39.70 -1.34
CA ALA A 642 12.00 -38.90 -2.54
C ALA A 642 12.76 -37.59 -2.24
N GLY A 643 12.46 -36.90 -1.14
CA GLY A 643 13.12 -35.65 -0.76
C GLY A 643 14.55 -35.83 -0.24
N SER A 644 14.82 -36.91 0.48
CA SER A 644 16.11 -37.19 1.12
C SER A 644 17.35 -37.09 0.21
N PRO A 645 17.39 -37.72 -0.99
CA PRO A 645 18.56 -37.61 -1.87
C PRO A 645 18.78 -36.20 -2.44
N LEU A 646 17.76 -35.33 -2.39
CA LEU A 646 17.86 -33.94 -2.87
C LEU A 646 18.57 -33.02 -1.88
N ILE A 647 18.72 -33.47 -0.62
CA ILE A 647 19.42 -32.72 0.43
C ILE A 647 20.94 -32.96 0.29
N SER A 648 21.51 -32.41 -0.78
CA SER A 648 22.93 -32.53 -1.10
C SER A 648 23.44 -31.26 -1.80
N ALA A 649 24.69 -30.88 -1.51
CA ALA A 649 25.34 -29.73 -2.14
C ALA A 649 25.55 -29.86 -3.67
N LYS A 650 25.31 -31.04 -4.25
CA LYS A 650 25.40 -31.28 -5.70
C LYS A 650 24.10 -30.96 -6.45
N VAL A 651 23.01 -30.69 -5.73
CA VAL A 651 21.68 -30.47 -6.28
C VAL A 651 21.47 -28.96 -6.49
N PRO A 652 20.76 -28.53 -7.57
CA PRO A 652 20.43 -27.12 -7.76
C PRO A 652 19.72 -26.51 -6.54
N GLU A 653 20.10 -25.29 -6.17
CA GLU A 653 19.68 -24.64 -4.92
C GLU A 653 18.17 -24.56 -4.77
N LYS A 654 17.43 -24.19 -5.82
CA LYS A 654 15.96 -24.14 -5.81
C LYS A 654 15.32 -25.48 -5.42
N LEU A 655 15.85 -26.58 -5.95
CA LEU A 655 15.35 -27.93 -5.69
C LEU A 655 15.73 -28.40 -4.28
N LEU A 656 16.97 -28.12 -3.86
CA LEU A 656 17.45 -28.36 -2.50
C LEU A 656 16.57 -27.65 -1.47
N LEU A 657 16.30 -26.34 -1.64
CA LEU A 657 15.46 -25.56 -0.73
C LEU A 657 14.03 -26.09 -0.69
N SER A 658 13.45 -26.46 -1.84
CA SER A 658 12.09 -27.04 -1.90
C SER A 658 11.99 -28.35 -1.11
N ALA A 659 13.00 -29.22 -1.21
CA ALA A 659 13.07 -30.46 -0.43
C ALA A 659 13.23 -30.20 1.08
N CYS A 660 14.08 -29.22 1.45
CA CYS A 660 14.24 -28.78 2.83
C CYS A 660 12.94 -28.23 3.42
N HIS A 661 12.20 -27.39 2.69
CA HIS A 661 10.93 -26.83 3.12
C HIS A 661 9.86 -27.92 3.30
N LEU A 662 9.77 -28.89 2.39
CA LEU A 662 8.88 -30.04 2.56
C LEU A 662 9.20 -30.81 3.85
N MET A 663 10.49 -31.10 4.11
CA MET A 663 10.92 -31.77 5.34
C MET A 663 10.58 -30.96 6.60
N VAL A 664 10.76 -29.64 6.56
CA VAL A 664 10.33 -28.74 7.64
C VAL A 664 8.83 -28.84 7.87
N SER A 665 7.99 -28.75 6.82
CA SER A 665 6.53 -28.86 6.95
C SER A 665 6.06 -30.23 7.47
N ILE A 666 6.68 -31.33 7.06
CA ILE A 666 6.37 -32.67 7.59
C ILE A 666 6.72 -32.74 9.09
N THR A 667 7.89 -32.22 9.47
CA THR A 667 8.38 -32.27 10.86
C THR A 667 7.70 -31.27 11.80
N SER A 668 7.22 -30.12 11.30
CA SER A 668 6.58 -29.07 12.10
C SER A 668 5.06 -29.14 12.13
N THR A 669 4.41 -29.59 11.04
CA THR A 669 2.95 -29.59 10.90
C THR A 669 2.35 -31.00 11.06
N VAL A 670 2.86 -32.00 10.33
CA VAL A 670 2.29 -33.37 10.33
C VAL A 670 2.72 -34.17 11.56
N ARG A 671 4.01 -34.09 11.92
CA ARG A 671 4.62 -34.71 13.12
C ARG A 671 4.37 -36.23 13.27
N PRO A 672 4.60 -37.07 12.23
CA PRO A 672 4.36 -38.50 12.34
C PRO A 672 5.37 -39.22 13.26
N VAL A 673 4.89 -40.12 14.10
CA VAL A 673 5.70 -40.78 15.16
C VAL A 673 6.81 -41.66 14.58
N PHE A 674 6.55 -42.33 13.47
CA PHE A 674 7.50 -43.25 12.83
C PHE A 674 8.61 -42.54 12.04
N LEU A 675 8.56 -41.22 11.87
CA LEU A 675 9.49 -40.45 11.03
C LEU A 675 10.97 -40.67 11.42
N VAL A 676 11.26 -40.69 12.72
CA VAL A 676 12.60 -40.89 13.28
C VAL A 676 13.20 -42.26 12.89
N SER A 677 12.33 -43.25 12.63
CA SER A 677 12.74 -44.61 12.27
C SER A 677 13.01 -44.82 10.78
N LEU A 678 12.66 -43.84 9.93
CA LEU A 678 12.86 -43.96 8.49
C LEU A 678 14.37 -43.92 8.13
N PRO A 679 14.87 -44.86 7.31
CA PRO A 679 16.27 -44.89 6.90
C PRO A 679 16.73 -43.58 6.23
N ALA A 680 15.89 -42.99 5.39
CA ALA A 680 16.16 -41.71 4.73
C ALA A 680 16.44 -40.57 5.72
N VAL A 681 15.67 -40.49 6.82
CA VAL A 681 15.86 -39.49 7.87
C VAL A 681 17.12 -39.78 8.69
N GLN A 682 17.36 -41.06 9.01
CA GLN A 682 18.56 -41.48 9.73
C GLN A 682 19.84 -41.19 8.93
N ASN A 683 19.81 -41.36 7.61
CA ASN A 683 20.93 -41.01 6.74
C ASN A 683 21.24 -39.51 6.81
N ILE A 684 20.22 -38.64 6.71
CA ILE A 684 20.41 -37.18 6.84
C ILE A 684 20.95 -36.83 8.23
N PHE A 685 20.38 -37.41 9.29
CA PHE A 685 20.83 -37.20 10.66
C PHE A 685 22.31 -37.61 10.84
N ASN A 686 22.70 -38.74 10.28
CA ASN A 686 24.07 -39.23 10.33
C ASN A 686 25.02 -38.35 9.51
N SER A 687 24.64 -37.92 8.30
CA SER A 687 25.45 -37.01 7.49
C SER A 687 25.74 -35.70 8.24
N ILE A 688 24.74 -35.09 8.89
CA ILE A 688 24.92 -33.87 9.69
C ILE A 688 25.79 -34.11 10.94
N THR A 689 25.69 -35.28 11.58
CA THR A 689 26.40 -35.53 12.86
C THR A 689 27.81 -36.10 12.70
N THR A 690 28.11 -36.75 11.58
CA THR A 690 29.36 -37.52 11.36
C THR A 690 30.30 -36.95 10.29
N GLU A 691 29.80 -36.24 9.27
CA GLU A 691 30.67 -35.78 8.17
C GLU A 691 31.56 -34.60 8.58
N ASN A 692 32.85 -34.69 8.20
CA ASN A 692 33.79 -33.58 8.31
C ASN A 692 33.51 -32.52 7.22
N GLN A 693 33.64 -31.25 7.61
CA GLN A 693 33.51 -29.94 6.92
C GLN A 693 33.59 -29.80 5.37
N SER A 694 34.05 -30.80 4.62
CA SER A 694 34.36 -30.74 3.19
C SER A 694 33.16 -30.69 2.21
N HIS A 695 31.93 -30.96 2.66
CA HIS A 695 30.72 -30.92 1.82
C HIS A 695 29.54 -30.22 2.50
N ARG A 696 29.74 -28.97 2.95
CA ARG A 696 28.67 -28.19 3.62
C ARG A 696 27.60 -27.75 2.63
N LEU A 697 26.33 -27.94 3.02
CA LEU A 697 25.17 -27.36 2.36
C LEU A 697 25.25 -25.83 2.38
N PRO A 698 24.61 -25.13 1.42
CA PRO A 698 24.35 -23.69 1.53
C PRO A 698 23.72 -23.33 2.88
N GLN A 699 24.02 -22.13 3.39
CA GLN A 699 23.67 -21.75 4.76
C GLN A 699 22.17 -21.85 5.05
N GLU A 700 21.32 -21.40 4.14
CA GLU A 700 19.86 -21.47 4.29
C GLU A 700 19.36 -22.93 4.32
N ALA A 701 19.81 -23.77 3.40
CA ALA A 701 19.49 -25.19 3.39
C ALA A 701 19.95 -25.89 4.67
N HIS A 702 21.16 -25.56 5.16
CA HIS A 702 21.68 -26.11 6.41
C HIS A 702 20.80 -25.73 7.63
N ILE A 703 20.34 -24.48 7.70
CA ILE A 703 19.42 -24.01 8.75
C ILE A 703 18.11 -24.81 8.70
N LEU A 704 17.48 -24.93 7.52
CA LEU A 704 16.21 -25.64 7.35
C LEU A 704 16.31 -27.13 7.71
N VAL A 705 17.38 -27.80 7.28
CA VAL A 705 17.61 -29.22 7.64
C VAL A 705 17.78 -29.38 9.14
N CYS A 706 18.62 -28.55 9.78
CA CYS A 706 18.82 -28.60 11.22
C CYS A 706 17.51 -28.32 11.98
N ARG A 707 16.72 -27.34 11.53
CA ARG A 707 15.38 -27.05 12.06
C ARG A 707 14.48 -28.28 11.97
N SER A 708 14.43 -28.95 10.82
CA SER A 708 13.58 -30.13 10.61
C SER A 708 13.95 -31.29 11.55
N LEU A 709 15.26 -31.58 11.69
CA LEU A 709 15.75 -32.62 12.59
C LEU A 709 15.48 -32.27 14.06
N SER A 710 15.66 -31.01 14.44
CA SER A 710 15.37 -30.54 15.80
C SER A 710 13.85 -30.60 16.10
N ASN A 711 13.01 -30.13 15.17
CA ASN A 711 11.55 -30.19 15.27
C ASN A 711 11.05 -31.62 15.51
N MET A 712 11.56 -32.57 14.72
CA MET A 712 11.24 -33.98 14.88
C MET A 712 11.56 -34.51 16.30
N LEU A 713 12.57 -33.97 16.97
CA LEU A 713 13.01 -34.39 18.31
C LEU A 713 12.36 -33.58 19.44
N LEU A 714 11.94 -32.34 19.20
CA LEU A 714 11.41 -31.44 20.22
C LEU A 714 9.89 -31.29 20.22
N LEU A 715 9.23 -31.34 19.06
CA LEU A 715 7.80 -31.07 18.93
C LEU A 715 6.95 -32.24 19.41
N THR A 716 5.84 -31.95 20.08
CA THR A 716 4.94 -33.00 20.59
C THR A 716 4.33 -33.80 19.44
N TRP A 717 4.35 -35.13 19.54
CA TRP A 717 3.62 -35.98 18.59
C TRP A 717 2.12 -35.85 18.85
N PRO A 718 1.31 -35.58 17.82
CA PRO A 718 -0.14 -35.50 17.98
C PRO A 718 -0.71 -36.89 18.28
N ASN A 719 -1.87 -36.92 18.93
CA ASN A 719 -2.64 -38.14 19.24
C ASN A 719 -1.98 -39.14 20.19
N LEU A 720 -0.88 -38.77 20.87
CA LEU A 720 -0.24 -39.59 21.91
C LEU A 720 -0.22 -38.87 23.27
N PRO A 721 -0.49 -39.58 24.38
CA PRO A 721 -0.34 -39.02 25.72
C PRO A 721 1.13 -38.75 26.05
N ASP A 722 1.39 -37.85 27.01
CA ASP A 722 2.76 -37.42 27.37
C ASP A 722 3.69 -38.58 27.78
N SER A 723 3.14 -39.65 28.36
CA SER A 723 3.88 -40.87 28.74
C SER A 723 4.49 -41.62 27.55
N GLU A 724 3.89 -41.51 26.37
CA GLU A 724 4.28 -42.25 25.16
C GLU A 724 5.13 -41.42 24.19
N GLN A 725 5.42 -40.16 24.54
CA GLN A 725 6.23 -39.23 23.73
C GLN A 725 7.72 -39.59 23.65
N GLN A 726 8.18 -40.60 24.40
CA GLN A 726 9.57 -41.06 24.42
C GLN A 726 10.61 -39.95 24.68
N TRP A 727 10.28 -38.99 25.55
CA TRP A 727 11.09 -37.80 25.82
C TRP A 727 12.56 -38.08 26.16
N HIS A 728 12.86 -39.18 26.85
CA HIS A 728 14.24 -39.52 27.24
C HIS A 728 15.12 -39.81 26.01
N THR A 729 14.65 -40.66 25.09
CA THR A 729 15.38 -41.01 23.86
C THR A 729 15.52 -39.79 22.95
N ARG A 730 14.46 -39.00 22.81
CA ARG A 730 14.44 -37.79 22.00
C ARG A 730 15.39 -36.72 22.55
N SER A 731 15.41 -36.52 23.87
CA SER A 731 16.34 -35.60 24.54
C SER A 731 17.80 -36.00 24.32
N SER A 732 18.12 -37.29 24.49
CA SER A 732 19.48 -37.79 24.21
C SER A 732 19.91 -37.59 22.75
N SER A 733 18.99 -37.83 21.82
CA SER A 733 19.26 -37.66 20.38
C SER A 733 19.44 -36.18 20.02
N HIS A 734 18.64 -35.28 20.62
CA HIS A 734 18.74 -33.84 20.42
C HIS A 734 20.05 -33.28 21.00
N ALA A 735 20.46 -33.76 22.18
CA ALA A 735 21.75 -33.41 22.76
C ALA A 735 22.92 -33.86 21.85
N SER A 736 22.84 -35.05 21.25
CA SER A 736 23.83 -35.54 20.28
C SER A 736 23.89 -34.68 19.02
N LEU A 737 22.73 -34.29 18.49
CA LEU A 737 22.63 -33.40 17.32
C LEU A 737 23.31 -32.06 17.62
N LEU A 738 22.94 -31.39 18.72
CA LEU A 738 23.53 -30.10 19.04
C LEU A 738 25.01 -30.20 19.37
N ALA A 739 25.45 -31.28 20.03
CA ALA A 739 26.86 -31.50 20.30
C ALA A 739 27.69 -31.61 19.00
N ALA A 740 27.14 -32.21 17.95
CA ALA A 740 27.79 -32.23 16.63
C ALA A 740 27.81 -30.84 15.98
N LEU A 741 26.65 -30.16 15.93
CA LEU A 741 26.50 -28.84 15.31
C LEU A 741 27.38 -27.76 15.96
N THR A 742 27.60 -27.84 17.27
CA THR A 742 28.35 -26.84 18.02
C THR A 742 29.76 -27.28 18.40
N ARG A 743 30.29 -28.37 17.82
CA ARG A 743 31.62 -28.90 18.16
C ARG A 743 32.71 -27.84 18.05
N GLU A 744 32.89 -27.28 16.85
CA GLU A 744 33.86 -26.22 16.57
C GLU A 744 33.59 -24.95 17.40
N TYR A 745 32.31 -24.62 17.57
CA TYR A 745 31.89 -23.45 18.35
C TYR A 745 32.25 -23.57 19.83
N ARG A 746 32.10 -24.77 20.42
CA ARG A 746 32.42 -25.03 21.83
C ARG A 746 33.93 -25.02 22.10
N ASP A 747 34.73 -25.44 21.13
CA ASP A 747 36.19 -25.37 21.22
C ASP A 747 36.71 -23.92 21.33
N LEU A 748 35.92 -22.93 20.89
CA LEU A 748 36.24 -21.50 21.04
C LEU A 748 36.25 -21.02 22.49
N ARG A 749 35.71 -21.78 23.45
CA ARG A 749 35.68 -21.40 24.89
C ARG A 749 37.07 -21.06 25.45
N GLY A 750 38.14 -21.64 24.89
CA GLY A 750 39.53 -21.38 25.31
C GLY A 750 40.18 -20.12 24.71
N THR A 751 39.50 -19.41 23.80
CA THR A 751 40.09 -18.29 23.02
C THR A 751 39.97 -16.91 23.68
N VAL A 752 39.57 -16.84 24.95
CA VAL A 752 39.31 -15.59 25.71
C VAL A 752 40.53 -14.65 25.82
N ASN A 753 41.74 -15.11 25.49
CA ASN A 753 42.99 -14.32 25.53
C ASN A 753 43.50 -13.84 24.15
N VAL A 754 42.71 -13.95 23.07
CA VAL A 754 43.17 -13.57 21.73
C VAL A 754 43.17 -12.04 21.56
N THR A 755 44.35 -11.47 21.40
CA THR A 755 44.54 -10.05 21.05
C THR A 755 44.18 -9.78 19.59
N HIS A 756 43.66 -8.58 19.28
CA HIS A 756 43.12 -8.14 17.98
C HIS A 756 44.01 -8.30 16.72
N ARG A 757 45.24 -8.85 16.82
CA ARG A 757 46.25 -8.86 15.75
C ARG A 757 46.59 -10.25 15.16
N GLN A 758 45.80 -11.31 15.42
CA GLN A 758 46.11 -12.65 14.89
C GLN A 758 45.31 -13.04 13.62
N PRO A 759 45.95 -13.75 12.66
CA PRO A 759 45.34 -14.21 11.40
C PRO A 759 44.25 -15.30 11.55
N ASN A 760 43.99 -15.80 12.77
CA ASN A 760 42.94 -16.78 13.05
C ASN A 760 41.56 -16.15 13.37
N LEU A 761 41.45 -14.82 13.45
CA LEU A 761 40.21 -14.15 13.87
C LEU A 761 39.06 -14.35 12.87
N ASP A 762 39.36 -14.38 11.57
CA ASP A 762 38.34 -14.53 10.53
C ASP A 762 37.77 -15.96 10.49
N ASN A 763 38.57 -16.96 10.87
CA ASN A 763 38.08 -18.33 11.05
C ASN A 763 37.12 -18.42 12.25
N VAL A 764 37.45 -17.75 13.37
CA VAL A 764 36.56 -17.69 14.54
C VAL A 764 35.25 -16.99 14.20
N LYS A 765 35.29 -15.88 13.46
CA LYS A 765 34.08 -15.19 12.98
C LYS A 765 33.21 -16.10 12.11
N ALA A 766 33.81 -16.82 11.16
CA ALA A 766 33.09 -17.72 10.27
C ALA A 766 32.34 -18.81 11.06
N VAL A 767 33.00 -19.41 12.07
CA VAL A 767 32.35 -20.40 12.95
C VAL A 767 31.16 -19.80 13.71
N ILE A 768 31.29 -18.57 14.23
CA ILE A 768 30.19 -17.87 14.91
C ILE A 768 29.02 -17.59 13.94
N GLN A 769 29.31 -17.03 12.77
CA GLN A 769 28.33 -16.65 11.75
C GLN A 769 27.63 -17.87 11.11
N GLN A 770 28.24 -19.04 11.14
CA GLN A 770 27.61 -20.28 10.66
C GLN A 770 26.79 -20.97 11.75
N THR A 771 27.26 -20.97 13.00
CA THR A 771 26.64 -21.74 14.08
C THR A 771 25.46 -20.99 14.71
N LEU A 772 25.61 -19.70 15.01
CA LEU A 772 24.58 -18.96 15.75
C LEU A 772 23.25 -18.82 15.01
N PRO A 773 23.20 -18.58 13.69
CA PRO A 773 21.93 -18.57 12.96
C PRO A 773 21.18 -19.89 13.07
N VAL A 774 21.88 -21.03 13.03
CA VAL A 774 21.26 -22.36 13.20
C VAL A 774 20.68 -22.53 14.60
N LEU A 775 21.42 -22.14 15.64
CA LEU A 775 20.93 -22.25 17.02
C LEU A 775 19.77 -21.29 17.30
N LYS A 776 19.86 -20.07 16.78
CA LYS A 776 18.78 -19.06 16.83
C LYS A 776 17.51 -19.64 16.23
N ASP A 777 17.64 -20.22 15.04
CA ASP A 777 16.53 -20.78 14.28
C ASP A 777 15.83 -21.95 14.98
N ILE A 778 16.63 -22.86 15.56
CA ILE A 778 16.13 -23.96 16.38
C ILE A 778 15.33 -23.44 17.59
N VAL A 779 15.82 -22.39 18.27
CA VAL A 779 15.12 -21.81 19.42
C VAL A 779 13.83 -21.12 18.99
N ASP A 780 13.85 -20.37 17.89
CA ASP A 780 12.68 -19.67 17.37
C ASP A 780 11.54 -20.63 17.02
N SER A 781 11.89 -21.78 16.40
CA SER A 781 10.94 -22.82 15.99
C SER A 781 10.11 -23.44 17.12
N ILE A 782 10.55 -23.31 18.38
CA ILE A 782 9.86 -23.86 19.56
C ILE A 782 9.29 -22.78 20.50
N SER A 783 9.30 -21.52 20.09
CA SER A 783 8.90 -20.38 20.93
C SER A 783 7.46 -20.49 21.46
N SER A 784 6.55 -21.03 20.65
CA SER A 784 5.13 -21.24 20.97
C SER A 784 4.80 -22.62 21.57
N GLU A 785 5.81 -23.48 21.77
CA GLU A 785 5.61 -24.90 22.11
C GLU A 785 5.60 -25.16 23.63
N SER A 786 5.32 -26.42 23.98
CA SER A 786 5.20 -26.89 25.36
C SER A 786 6.43 -26.57 26.23
N THR A 787 6.22 -26.43 27.54
CA THR A 787 7.32 -26.21 28.49
C THR A 787 8.36 -27.33 28.44
N LYS A 788 7.96 -28.58 28.17
CA LYS A 788 8.85 -29.74 28.10
C LYS A 788 9.79 -29.66 26.90
N SER A 789 9.28 -29.32 25.72
CA SER A 789 10.07 -29.10 24.50
C SER A 789 11.14 -28.02 24.72
N ARG A 790 10.73 -26.90 25.33
CA ARG A 790 11.64 -25.80 25.71
C ARG A 790 12.70 -26.22 26.74
N GLN A 791 12.34 -27.04 27.72
CA GLN A 791 13.31 -27.58 28.69
C GLN A 791 14.38 -28.46 28.02
N ILE A 792 13.97 -29.37 27.14
CA ILE A 792 14.89 -30.27 26.42
C ILE A 792 15.83 -29.47 25.51
N CYS A 793 15.28 -28.49 24.79
CA CYS A 793 16.06 -27.60 23.93
C CYS A 793 17.12 -26.82 24.73
N TYR A 794 16.70 -26.18 25.83
CA TYR A 794 17.65 -25.45 26.69
C TYR A 794 18.71 -26.36 27.30
N GLN A 795 18.34 -27.55 27.77
CA GLN A 795 19.29 -28.53 28.31
C GLN A 795 20.39 -28.88 27.30
N SER A 796 20.03 -28.99 26.02
CA SER A 796 20.97 -29.29 24.93
C SER A 796 21.82 -28.08 24.53
N LEU A 797 21.28 -26.86 24.70
CA LEU A 797 21.94 -25.60 24.33
C LEU A 797 22.80 -24.99 25.44
N GLN A 798 22.65 -25.44 26.69
CA GLN A 798 23.21 -24.78 27.88
C GLN A 798 24.70 -24.43 27.74
N GLU A 799 25.51 -25.36 27.22
CA GLU A 799 26.94 -25.13 27.00
C GLU A 799 27.20 -24.05 25.94
N SER A 800 26.49 -24.10 24.81
CA SER A 800 26.61 -23.12 23.72
C SER A 800 26.19 -21.72 24.15
N VAL A 801 25.19 -21.59 25.02
CA VAL A 801 24.80 -20.29 25.62
C VAL A 801 25.89 -19.75 26.53
N GLN A 802 26.54 -20.60 27.33
CA GLN A 802 27.67 -20.20 28.18
C GLN A 802 28.87 -19.76 27.33
N VAL A 803 29.18 -20.48 26.25
CA VAL A 803 30.25 -20.09 25.31
C VAL A 803 29.92 -18.74 24.67
N SER A 804 28.68 -18.55 24.20
CA SER A 804 28.21 -17.27 23.65
C SER A 804 28.43 -16.12 24.62
N LEU A 805 28.08 -16.31 25.91
CA LEU A 805 28.26 -15.30 26.94
C LEU A 805 29.74 -14.99 27.20
N SER A 806 30.61 -16.00 27.15
CA SER A 806 32.06 -15.83 27.34
C SER A 806 32.75 -15.13 26.16
N LEU A 807 32.24 -15.33 24.93
CA LEU A 807 32.77 -14.70 23.72
C LEU A 807 32.28 -13.26 23.55
N PHE A 808 31.12 -12.91 24.12
CA PHE A 808 30.49 -11.61 23.89
C PHE A 808 31.42 -10.42 24.22
N PRO A 809 32.13 -10.39 25.37
CA PRO A 809 33.06 -9.31 25.67
C PRO A 809 34.25 -9.20 24.71
N VAL A 810 34.66 -10.30 24.07
CA VAL A 810 35.78 -10.34 23.12
C VAL A 810 35.39 -9.65 21.79
N PHE A 811 34.12 -9.80 21.38
CA PHE A 811 33.64 -9.34 20.07
C PHE A 811 32.84 -8.03 20.11
N ILE A 812 32.66 -7.39 21.27
CA ILE A 812 31.84 -6.18 21.44
C ILE A 812 32.17 -5.03 20.48
N GLN A 813 33.44 -4.92 20.04
CA GLN A 813 33.88 -3.88 19.10
C GLN A 813 33.60 -4.24 17.62
N GLN A 814 33.19 -5.48 17.32
CA GLN A 814 32.88 -5.96 15.98
C GLN A 814 31.38 -6.05 15.80
N ALA A 815 30.81 -5.05 15.11
CA ALA A 815 29.38 -4.89 14.96
C ALA A 815 28.72 -6.12 14.30
N ASP A 816 29.29 -6.67 13.22
CA ASP A 816 28.68 -7.79 12.49
C ASP A 816 28.54 -9.06 13.34
N VAL A 817 29.55 -9.36 14.18
CA VAL A 817 29.53 -10.54 15.06
C VAL A 817 28.61 -10.29 16.26
N THR A 818 28.68 -9.09 16.83
CA THR A 818 27.82 -8.69 17.96
C THR A 818 26.34 -8.70 17.56
N ASP A 819 26.03 -8.32 16.31
CA ASP A 819 24.68 -8.31 15.75
C ASP A 819 24.07 -9.72 15.72
N GLU A 820 24.86 -10.73 15.33
CA GLU A 820 24.47 -12.14 15.36
C GLU A 820 24.36 -12.70 16.77
N MET A 821 25.32 -12.38 17.65
CA MET A 821 25.28 -12.80 19.05
C MET A 821 24.05 -12.26 19.77
N LEU A 822 23.73 -10.98 19.60
CA LEU A 822 22.52 -10.39 20.18
C LEU A 822 21.24 -10.93 19.52
N ALA A 823 21.26 -11.30 18.23
CA ALA A 823 20.11 -11.95 17.60
C ALA A 823 19.81 -13.30 18.27
N PHE A 824 20.85 -14.08 18.56
CA PHE A 824 20.73 -15.33 19.30
C PHE A 824 20.21 -15.10 20.72
N PHE A 825 20.80 -14.17 21.47
CA PHE A 825 20.34 -13.85 22.84
C PHE A 825 18.92 -13.30 22.88
N LEU A 826 18.52 -12.44 21.94
CA LEU A 826 17.15 -11.94 21.85
C LEU A 826 16.15 -13.10 21.71
N THR A 827 16.46 -14.05 20.82
CA THR A 827 15.63 -15.23 20.59
C THR A 827 15.56 -16.13 21.84
N LEU A 828 16.69 -16.31 22.56
CA LEU A 828 16.72 -17.01 23.84
C LEU A 828 15.85 -16.34 24.91
N PHE A 829 15.90 -15.00 25.02
CA PHE A 829 15.08 -14.25 25.97
C PHE A 829 13.58 -14.35 25.65
N GLN A 830 13.22 -14.34 24.37
CA GLN A 830 11.84 -14.46 23.92
C GLN A 830 11.28 -15.87 24.18
N ALA A 831 12.04 -16.92 23.84
CA ALA A 831 11.55 -18.30 23.88
C ALA A 831 11.88 -19.09 25.15
N LEU A 832 13.09 -18.92 25.72
CA LEU A 832 13.70 -19.82 26.72
C LEU A 832 14.07 -19.16 28.06
N ARG A 833 13.75 -17.88 28.30
CA ARG A 833 14.13 -17.18 29.56
C ARG A 833 13.72 -17.93 30.84
N VAL A 834 12.54 -18.56 30.84
CA VAL A 834 12.00 -19.25 32.02
C VAL A 834 12.86 -20.47 32.34
N GLN A 835 13.28 -21.20 31.31
CA GLN A 835 14.14 -22.37 31.39
C GLN A 835 15.59 -22.00 31.77
N MET A 836 16.08 -20.85 31.30
CA MET A 836 17.39 -20.31 31.69
C MET A 836 17.48 -19.98 33.18
N GLY A 837 16.35 -19.60 33.79
CA GLY A 837 16.26 -19.23 35.18
C GLY A 837 16.71 -17.80 35.46
N VAL A 838 16.18 -17.23 36.56
CA VAL A 838 16.36 -15.81 36.91
C VAL A 838 17.83 -15.46 37.15
N ALA A 839 18.59 -16.31 37.85
CA ALA A 839 19.98 -16.03 38.22
C ALA A 839 20.88 -15.89 36.98
N PHE A 840 20.78 -16.84 36.03
CA PHE A 840 21.60 -16.80 34.81
C PHE A 840 21.15 -15.71 33.84
N THR A 841 19.83 -15.47 33.72
CA THR A 841 19.30 -14.35 32.94
C THR A 841 19.77 -13.01 33.50
N GLY A 842 19.77 -12.86 34.83
CA GLY A 842 20.31 -11.68 35.51
C GLY A 842 21.82 -11.48 35.27
N GLN A 843 22.59 -12.57 35.24
CA GLN A 843 24.02 -12.52 34.88
C GLN A 843 24.23 -11.97 33.46
N ILE A 844 23.49 -12.48 32.47
CA ILE A 844 23.58 -12.02 31.08
C ILE A 844 23.22 -10.54 30.97
N LEU A 845 22.13 -10.11 31.62
CA LEU A 845 21.72 -8.71 31.63
C LEU A 845 22.76 -7.81 32.28
N GLN A 846 23.34 -8.23 33.41
CA GLN A 846 24.40 -7.48 34.06
C GLN A 846 25.62 -7.33 33.15
N THR A 847 26.01 -8.40 32.43
CA THR A 847 27.07 -8.34 31.43
C THR A 847 26.74 -7.32 30.33
N PHE A 848 25.56 -7.40 29.71
CA PHE A 848 25.19 -6.45 28.65
C PHE A 848 25.14 -5.00 29.13
N LEU A 849 24.50 -4.74 30.28
CA LEU A 849 24.43 -3.40 30.88
C LEU A 849 25.81 -2.83 31.23
N SER A 850 26.76 -3.67 31.65
CA SER A 850 28.13 -3.24 31.96
C SER A 850 28.99 -2.97 30.73
N MET A 851 28.72 -3.65 29.61
CA MET A 851 29.53 -3.56 28.40
C MET A 851 29.10 -2.40 27.50
N PHE A 852 27.79 -2.17 27.32
CA PHE A 852 27.27 -1.08 26.48
C PHE A 852 27.39 0.29 27.15
N THR A 853 28.59 0.87 27.12
CA THR A 853 28.83 2.23 27.59
C THR A 853 28.39 3.28 26.58
N ARG A 854 28.19 4.53 27.04
CA ARG A 854 27.85 5.68 26.17
C ARG A 854 28.79 5.83 24.97
N GLU A 855 30.09 5.63 25.14
CA GLU A 855 31.08 5.75 24.06
C GLU A 855 30.88 4.67 22.99
N GLN A 856 30.61 3.43 23.39
CA GLN A 856 30.36 2.33 22.45
C GLN A 856 29.04 2.50 21.71
N LEU A 857 28.00 2.95 22.41
CA LEU A 857 26.70 3.26 21.81
C LEU A 857 26.82 4.41 20.80
N ALA A 858 27.54 5.48 21.16
CA ALA A 858 27.78 6.61 20.27
C ALA A 858 28.57 6.24 19.02
N ALA A 859 29.54 5.31 19.13
CA ALA A 859 30.29 4.78 18.00
C ALA A 859 29.43 3.87 17.10
N SER A 860 28.52 3.09 17.70
CA SER A 860 27.65 2.16 16.97
C SER A 860 26.55 2.87 16.16
N ILE A 861 26.13 4.06 16.58
CA ILE A 861 25.06 4.87 15.95
C ILE A 861 25.67 5.99 15.06
N LEU A 862 26.85 5.75 14.44
CA LEU A 862 27.49 6.74 13.56
C LEU A 862 26.91 6.74 12.14
N HIS A 863 26.55 5.56 11.61
CA HIS A 863 26.05 5.40 10.26
C HIS A 863 24.68 4.70 10.26
N GLU A 864 23.69 5.32 9.62
CA GLU A 864 22.35 4.74 9.42
C GLU A 864 22.45 3.40 8.67
N GLY A 865 21.61 2.43 9.03
CA GLY A 865 21.61 1.09 8.44
C GLY A 865 22.82 0.20 8.78
N SER A 866 23.80 0.70 9.54
CA SER A 866 24.98 -0.08 9.91
C SER A 866 24.66 -1.25 10.84
N ALA A 867 25.54 -2.25 10.88
CA ALA A 867 25.46 -3.34 11.85
C ALA A 867 25.46 -2.82 13.30
N GLY A 868 26.11 -1.68 13.57
CA GLY A 868 26.11 -1.04 14.88
C GLY A 868 24.71 -0.57 15.31
N CYS A 869 23.91 -0.02 14.40
CA CYS A 869 22.52 0.32 14.69
C CYS A 869 21.68 -0.91 15.02
N ARG A 870 21.86 -2.02 14.28
CA ARG A 870 21.14 -3.29 14.55
C ARG A 870 21.52 -3.92 15.89
N VAL A 871 22.79 -3.80 16.30
CA VAL A 871 23.27 -4.19 17.64
C VAL A 871 22.49 -3.45 18.72
N VAL A 872 22.40 -2.11 18.63
CA VAL A 872 21.67 -1.31 19.62
C VAL A 872 20.17 -1.63 19.61
N GLN A 873 19.55 -1.79 18.44
CA GLN A 873 18.14 -2.20 18.33
C GLN A 873 17.87 -3.53 19.04
N LYS A 874 18.67 -4.58 18.78
CA LYS A 874 18.50 -5.89 19.41
C LYS A 874 18.74 -5.83 20.91
N PHE A 875 19.71 -5.05 21.37
CA PHE A 875 19.94 -4.83 22.79
C PHE A 875 18.72 -4.17 23.47
N LEU A 876 18.16 -3.11 22.87
CA LEU A 876 16.94 -2.47 23.39
C LEU A 876 15.75 -3.44 23.40
N LYS A 877 15.58 -4.28 22.36
CA LYS A 877 14.56 -5.34 22.33
C LYS A 877 14.72 -6.37 23.46
N ILE A 878 15.95 -6.76 23.80
CA ILE A 878 16.21 -7.64 24.95
C ILE A 878 15.71 -6.98 26.23
N LEU A 879 16.00 -5.69 26.43
CA LEU A 879 15.51 -4.95 27.60
C LEU A 879 13.98 -4.82 27.61
N GLN A 880 13.35 -4.63 26.45
CA GLN A 880 11.87 -4.61 26.34
C GLN A 880 11.27 -5.94 26.84
N VAL A 881 11.82 -7.08 26.40
CA VAL A 881 11.36 -8.43 26.81
C VAL A 881 11.46 -8.61 28.33
N VAL A 882 12.52 -8.08 28.95
CA VAL A 882 12.75 -8.16 30.41
C VAL A 882 11.76 -7.28 31.17
N VAL A 883 11.53 -6.06 30.72
CA VAL A 883 10.62 -5.09 31.35
C VAL A 883 9.16 -5.55 31.30
N GLN A 884 8.77 -6.27 30.25
CA GLN A 884 7.42 -6.80 30.08
C GLN A 884 7.08 -7.96 31.03
N GLU A 885 8.04 -8.50 31.79
CA GLU A 885 7.80 -9.64 32.64
C GLU A 885 6.96 -9.28 33.89
N PRO A 886 5.85 -10.00 34.17
CA PRO A 886 4.97 -9.67 35.29
C PRO A 886 5.55 -9.98 36.69
N GLY A 887 6.75 -10.58 36.77
CA GLY A 887 7.41 -11.03 38.01
C GLY A 887 8.18 -9.94 38.78
N GLN A 888 8.60 -10.27 40.01
CA GLN A 888 9.50 -9.40 40.82
C GLN A 888 10.99 -9.62 40.49
N ALA A 889 11.31 -10.68 39.75
CA ALA A 889 12.67 -11.13 39.48
C ALA A 889 13.56 -10.06 38.83
N PHE A 890 13.02 -9.32 37.85
CA PHE A 890 13.81 -8.36 37.06
C PHE A 890 13.54 -6.89 37.39
N LYS A 891 12.61 -6.61 38.31
CA LYS A 891 12.36 -5.23 38.78
C LYS A 891 13.59 -4.53 39.38
N PRO A 892 14.54 -5.22 40.06
CA PRO A 892 15.76 -4.59 40.53
C PRO A 892 16.61 -3.94 39.42
N PHE A 893 16.47 -4.38 38.16
CA PHE A 893 17.20 -3.81 37.02
C PHE A 893 16.53 -2.57 36.41
N LEU A 894 15.26 -2.28 36.73
CA LEU A 894 14.53 -1.13 36.16
C LEU A 894 15.27 0.20 36.32
N PRO A 895 15.86 0.54 37.48
CA PRO A 895 16.61 1.79 37.63
C PRO A 895 17.82 1.87 36.68
N SER A 896 18.57 0.77 36.53
CA SER A 896 19.73 0.69 35.63
C SER A 896 19.32 0.78 34.16
N ILE A 897 18.20 0.15 33.77
CA ILE A 897 17.64 0.24 32.41
C ILE A 897 17.19 1.67 32.11
N LEU A 898 16.51 2.32 33.05
CA LEU A 898 16.06 3.72 32.89
C LEU A 898 17.26 4.70 32.80
N SER A 899 18.27 4.53 33.65
CA SER A 899 19.52 5.33 33.58
C SER A 899 20.22 5.12 32.24
N LEU A 900 20.38 3.89 31.77
CA LEU A 900 20.92 3.60 30.43
C LEU A 900 20.13 4.33 29.33
N CYS A 901 18.79 4.22 29.34
CA CYS A 901 17.95 4.83 28.32
C CYS A 901 18.06 6.34 28.31
N MET A 902 17.94 6.99 29.48
CA MET A 902 17.85 8.44 29.58
C MET A 902 19.21 9.15 29.61
N GLU A 903 20.24 8.54 30.20
CA GLU A 903 21.55 9.16 30.41
C GLU A 903 22.57 8.76 29.33
N GLN A 904 22.41 7.60 28.69
CA GLN A 904 23.37 7.09 27.71
C GLN A 904 22.82 7.03 26.28
N VAL A 905 21.64 6.44 26.08
CA VAL A 905 21.06 6.23 24.73
C VAL A 905 20.39 7.50 24.21
N TYR A 906 19.43 8.08 24.95
CA TYR A 906 18.63 9.23 24.51
C TYR A 906 19.48 10.42 24.02
N PRO A 907 20.55 10.85 24.72
CA PRO A 907 21.35 11.99 24.27
C PRO A 907 22.01 11.74 22.91
N VAL A 908 22.37 10.50 22.60
CA VAL A 908 23.00 10.12 21.32
C VAL A 908 21.98 10.14 20.18
N VAL A 909 20.79 9.59 20.40
CA VAL A 909 19.76 9.53 19.36
C VAL A 909 19.00 10.84 19.21
N ALA A 910 18.87 11.67 20.25
CA ALA A 910 18.17 12.95 20.18
C ALA A 910 18.85 13.91 19.18
N GLU A 911 20.19 13.89 19.12
CA GLU A 911 20.99 14.77 18.25
C GLU A 911 21.19 14.23 16.83
N ARG A 912 20.80 12.98 16.55
CA ARG A 912 21.12 12.29 15.28
C ARG A 912 19.89 11.70 14.59
N PRO A 913 19.84 11.68 13.25
CA PRO A 913 18.85 10.88 12.54
C PRO A 913 19.22 9.40 12.69
N SER A 914 18.32 8.63 13.29
CA SER A 914 18.51 7.21 13.64
C SER A 914 17.15 6.55 13.91
N PRO A 915 16.25 6.53 12.90
CA PRO A 915 14.82 6.21 13.08
C PRO A 915 14.61 4.85 13.75
N ASP A 916 15.32 3.82 13.30
CA ASP A 916 15.15 2.46 13.83
C ASP A 916 15.54 2.34 15.31
N VAL A 917 16.63 3.00 15.73
CA VAL A 917 17.09 2.96 17.13
C VAL A 917 16.16 3.79 18.01
N LYS A 918 15.68 4.95 17.51
CA LYS A 918 14.68 5.77 18.18
C LYS A 918 13.39 5.00 18.42
N ALA A 919 12.90 4.27 17.41
CA ALA A 919 11.67 3.50 17.50
C ALA A 919 11.73 2.48 18.64
N GLU A 920 12.83 1.71 18.72
CA GLU A 920 13.03 0.70 19.78
C GLU A 920 13.26 1.32 21.17
N MET A 921 13.89 2.49 21.22
CA MET A 921 14.11 3.22 22.47
C MET A 921 12.80 3.75 23.05
N PHE A 922 11.94 4.35 22.21
CA PHE A 922 10.63 4.83 22.65
C PHE A 922 9.68 3.69 22.99
N GLU A 923 9.71 2.57 22.25
CA GLU A 923 8.98 1.36 22.62
C GLU A 923 9.42 0.84 24.00
N LEU A 924 10.73 0.84 24.30
CA LEU A 924 11.22 0.46 25.63
C LEU A 924 10.70 1.39 26.73
N LEU A 925 10.78 2.72 26.55
CA LEU A 925 10.23 3.68 27.51
C LEU A 925 8.71 3.48 27.71
N TYR A 926 7.98 3.26 26.62
CA TYR A 926 6.55 2.95 26.66
C TYR A 926 6.29 1.67 27.46
N GLN A 927 7.01 0.57 27.22
CA GLN A 927 6.81 -0.69 27.94
C GLN A 927 7.15 -0.56 29.44
N ILE A 928 8.16 0.23 29.80
CA ILE A 928 8.47 0.53 31.21
C ILE A 928 7.28 1.21 31.88
N LEU A 929 6.71 2.24 31.25
CA LEU A 929 5.54 2.95 31.78
C LEU A 929 4.30 2.05 31.80
N HIS A 930 4.02 1.37 30.69
CA HIS A 930 2.80 0.60 30.48
C HIS A 930 2.71 -0.63 31.40
N GLN A 931 3.82 -1.37 31.58
CA GLN A 931 3.86 -2.62 32.36
C GLN A 931 4.27 -2.40 33.82
N ASN A 932 5.15 -1.44 34.09
CA ASN A 932 5.68 -1.18 35.43
C ASN A 932 5.13 0.10 36.04
N TRP A 933 3.87 0.45 35.76
CA TRP A 933 3.20 1.66 36.27
C TRP A 933 3.33 1.86 37.79
N ARG A 934 3.31 0.75 38.56
CA ARG A 934 3.46 0.76 40.03
C ARG A 934 4.83 1.23 40.53
N TYR A 935 5.86 1.24 39.68
CA TYR A 935 7.18 1.80 39.98
C TYR A 935 7.13 3.32 40.13
N PHE A 936 6.19 3.98 39.43
CA PHE A 936 5.99 5.43 39.49
C PHE A 936 4.79 5.81 40.37
N PHE A 937 3.72 5.02 40.36
CA PHE A 937 2.48 5.32 41.09
C PHE A 937 2.08 4.15 41.98
N LYS A 938 2.33 4.24 43.29
CA LYS A 938 1.89 3.21 44.25
C LYS A 938 0.38 3.30 44.47
N THR A 939 -0.32 2.19 44.24
CA THR A 939 -1.73 2.07 44.61
C THR A 939 -1.84 1.64 46.09
N SER A 940 -2.15 2.55 47.00
CA SER A 940 -2.42 2.21 48.40
C SER A 940 -3.92 2.07 48.63
N ILE A 941 -4.41 0.83 48.71
CA ILE A 941 -5.83 0.51 48.94
C ILE A 941 -6.33 1.11 50.27
N LEU A 942 -5.45 1.24 51.27
CA LEU A 942 -5.76 1.79 52.59
C LEU A 942 -6.00 3.32 52.58
N THR A 943 -5.36 4.07 51.68
CA THR A 943 -5.54 5.54 51.60
C THR A 943 -6.84 5.92 50.89
N THR A 944 -7.26 5.14 49.89
CA THR A 944 -8.57 5.29 49.22
C THR A 944 -9.78 5.13 50.14
N VAL A 945 -9.65 4.39 51.25
CA VAL A 945 -10.76 4.14 52.19
C VAL A 945 -10.82 5.19 53.32
N GLN A 946 -9.69 5.84 53.67
CA GLN A 946 -9.63 6.78 54.80
C GLN A 946 -9.71 8.27 54.39
N LYS A 947 -9.37 8.62 53.14
CA LYS A 947 -9.48 9.99 52.62
C LYS A 947 -10.11 9.89 51.23
N GLY A 948 -11.34 10.39 51.06
CA GLY A 948 -12.16 10.28 49.85
C GLY A 948 -11.62 10.94 48.57
N ALA A 949 -10.31 11.08 48.42
CA ALA A 949 -9.62 11.39 47.16
C ALA A 949 -8.23 10.74 47.22
N ALA A 950 -7.93 9.87 46.26
CA ALA A 950 -6.59 9.31 46.09
C ALA A 950 -5.65 10.42 45.58
N GLU A 951 -4.93 11.10 46.47
CA GLU A 951 -3.67 11.70 46.04
C GLU A 951 -2.68 10.54 45.84
N ASP A 952 -2.47 10.13 44.59
CA ASP A 952 -1.45 9.14 44.26
C ASP A 952 -0.08 9.69 44.70
N THR A 953 0.49 9.11 45.75
CA THR A 953 1.88 9.34 46.12
C THR A 953 2.78 8.79 45.00
N MET A 954 3.37 9.70 44.22
CA MET A 954 4.27 9.37 43.12
C MET A 954 5.69 9.14 43.64
N GLU A 955 6.35 8.10 43.14
CA GLU A 955 7.76 7.79 43.39
C GLU A 955 8.53 7.92 42.07
N ASN A 956 9.83 8.21 42.11
CA ASN A 956 10.68 8.34 40.92
C ASN A 956 10.18 9.41 39.92
N GLU A 957 9.68 10.54 40.45
CA GLU A 957 9.24 11.72 39.68
C GLU A 957 10.25 12.23 38.64
N PRO A 958 11.57 12.35 38.93
CA PRO A 958 12.49 12.89 37.92
C PRO A 958 12.63 11.97 36.71
N GLN A 959 12.64 10.65 36.90
CA GLN A 959 12.73 9.70 35.78
C GLN A 959 11.45 9.72 34.91
N PHE A 960 10.27 9.79 35.54
CA PHE A 960 9.01 9.90 34.80
C PHE A 960 8.94 11.20 34.00
N THR A 961 9.34 12.32 34.62
CA THR A 961 9.36 13.64 33.99
C THR A 961 10.29 13.67 32.80
N ALA A 962 11.52 13.15 32.94
CA ALA A 962 12.47 13.07 31.85
C ALA A 962 11.95 12.20 30.68
N THR A 963 11.28 11.09 31.00
CA THR A 963 10.66 10.21 29.99
C THR A 963 9.55 10.93 29.23
N MET A 964 8.64 11.61 29.94
CA MET A 964 7.57 12.40 29.31
C MET A 964 8.11 13.57 28.49
N GLN A 965 9.19 14.22 28.94
CA GLN A 965 9.86 15.25 28.17
C GLN A 965 10.44 14.68 26.86
N ALA A 966 11.03 13.49 26.88
CA ALA A 966 11.51 12.83 25.66
C ALA A 966 10.36 12.57 24.66
N PHE A 967 9.20 12.08 25.14
CA PHE A 967 7.99 11.96 24.31
C PHE A 967 7.57 13.31 23.72
N GLY A 968 7.52 14.37 24.54
CA GLY A 968 7.15 15.72 24.07
C GLY A 968 8.13 16.28 23.02
N GLN A 969 9.44 16.07 23.21
CA GLN A 969 10.47 16.50 22.25
C GLN A 969 10.38 15.74 20.92
N SER A 970 9.94 14.48 20.94
CA SER A 970 9.77 13.71 19.71
C SER A 970 8.77 14.34 18.74
N PHE A 971 7.74 15.03 19.25
CA PHE A 971 6.74 15.73 18.43
C PHE A 971 7.26 17.01 17.75
N LEU A 972 8.49 17.44 18.09
CA LEU A 972 9.17 18.54 17.42
C LEU A 972 10.10 18.05 16.30
N GLN A 973 10.31 16.73 16.17
CA GLN A 973 11.15 16.13 15.13
C GLN A 973 10.36 15.91 13.84
N PRO A 974 11.01 15.88 12.65
CA PRO A 974 10.35 15.74 11.36
C PRO A 974 9.93 14.29 11.00
N ASP A 975 10.31 13.30 11.81
CA ASP A 975 10.07 11.89 11.51
C ASP A 975 8.61 11.48 11.80
N ILE A 976 7.84 11.26 10.73
CA ILE A 976 6.42 10.91 10.81
C ILE A 976 6.17 9.56 11.49
N HIS A 977 7.07 8.58 11.32
CA HIS A 977 6.86 7.25 11.89
C HIS A 977 7.01 7.31 13.41
N ILE A 978 8.08 7.93 13.90
CA ILE A 978 8.31 8.13 15.33
C ILE A 978 7.22 9.01 15.95
N PHE A 979 6.79 10.06 15.25
CA PHE A 979 5.67 10.90 15.68
C PHE A 979 4.41 10.06 15.90
N LYS A 980 4.00 9.27 14.88
CA LYS A 980 2.80 8.43 14.94
C LYS A 980 2.88 7.39 16.06
N GLN A 981 4.02 6.70 16.15
CA GLN A 981 4.30 5.69 17.16
C GLN A 981 4.14 6.26 18.58
N ASN A 982 4.80 7.38 18.87
CA ASN A 982 4.79 8.02 20.19
C ASN A 982 3.44 8.62 20.56
N LEU A 983 2.70 9.15 19.59
CA LEU A 983 1.33 9.61 19.81
C LEU A 983 0.42 8.44 20.20
N SER A 984 0.52 7.31 19.49
CA SER A 984 -0.21 6.09 19.82
C SER A 984 0.13 5.55 21.22
N TYR A 985 1.38 5.65 21.66
CA TYR A 985 1.78 5.26 23.02
C TYR A 985 1.17 6.14 24.09
N LEU A 986 1.12 7.47 23.90
CA LEU A 986 0.46 8.36 24.85
C LEU A 986 -1.04 8.05 24.96
N GLU A 987 -1.71 7.80 23.84
CA GLU A 987 -3.13 7.43 23.84
C GLU A 987 -3.38 6.08 24.50
N SER A 988 -2.52 5.09 24.27
CA SER A 988 -2.59 3.79 24.96
C SER A 988 -2.40 3.93 26.48
N LEU A 989 -1.39 4.70 26.91
CA LEU A 989 -1.15 4.99 28.33
C LEU A 989 -2.34 5.75 28.95
N ASN A 990 -2.96 6.66 28.23
CA ASN A 990 -4.15 7.35 28.70
C ASN A 990 -5.36 6.43 28.79
N SER A 991 -5.60 5.59 27.79
CA SER A 991 -6.70 4.62 27.76
C SER A 991 -6.63 3.67 28.96
N LYS A 992 -5.45 3.11 29.25
CA LYS A 992 -5.25 2.12 30.32
C LYS A 992 -5.04 2.73 31.70
N HIS A 993 -4.22 3.76 31.83
CA HIS A 993 -3.75 4.30 33.13
C HIS A 993 -4.31 5.68 33.48
N LYS A 994 -5.14 6.27 32.60
CA LYS A 994 -5.67 7.62 32.71
C LYS A 994 -4.55 8.66 32.89
N LEU A 995 -3.48 8.51 32.12
CA LEU A 995 -2.28 9.36 32.14
C LEU A 995 -2.62 10.85 32.25
N TYR A 996 -3.53 11.36 31.41
CA TYR A 996 -3.83 12.79 31.36
C TYR A 996 -4.54 13.33 32.61
N HIS A 997 -5.16 12.44 33.40
CA HIS A 997 -5.85 12.79 34.64
C HIS A 997 -4.91 12.82 35.86
N ARG A 998 -3.68 12.33 35.74
CA ARG A 998 -2.72 12.29 36.86
C ARG A 998 -2.26 13.70 37.21
N LYS A 999 -2.19 14.01 38.51
CA LYS A 999 -1.89 15.35 39.04
C LYS A 999 -0.69 16.00 38.37
N LEU A 1000 0.46 15.31 38.33
CA LEU A 1000 1.69 15.82 37.70
C LEU A 1000 1.48 16.16 36.22
N PHE A 1001 0.92 15.23 35.43
CA PHE A 1001 0.71 15.46 34.00
C PHE A 1001 -0.27 16.61 33.77
N ARG A 1002 -1.41 16.62 34.48
CA ARG A 1002 -2.45 17.65 34.39
C ARG A 1002 -1.92 19.05 34.74
N THR A 1003 -1.11 19.19 35.79
CA THR A 1003 -0.66 20.52 36.25
C THR A 1003 0.59 21.03 35.54
N SER A 1004 1.51 20.15 35.10
CA SER A 1004 2.82 20.57 34.59
C SER A 1004 3.06 20.30 33.10
N MET A 1005 2.40 19.30 32.51
CA MET A 1005 2.72 18.81 31.16
C MET A 1005 1.60 19.04 30.15
N LEU A 1006 0.33 18.90 30.57
CA LEU A 1006 -0.84 18.93 29.68
C LEU A 1006 -0.86 20.16 28.77
N PHE A 1007 -0.61 21.35 29.33
CA PHE A 1007 -0.52 22.60 28.57
C PHE A 1007 0.52 22.51 27.44
N HIS A 1008 1.72 22.00 27.74
CA HIS A 1008 2.83 21.93 26.80
C HIS A 1008 2.54 20.95 25.66
N PHE A 1009 1.96 19.78 25.96
CA PHE A 1009 1.61 18.79 24.93
C PHE A 1009 0.52 19.30 24.00
N ILE A 1010 -0.57 19.85 24.53
CA ILE A 1010 -1.64 20.44 23.71
C ILE A 1010 -1.06 21.57 22.84
N ASN A 1011 -0.22 22.44 23.41
CA ASN A 1011 0.41 23.52 22.66
C ASN A 1011 1.29 22.98 21.52
N VAL A 1012 2.17 22.01 21.76
CA VAL A 1012 3.03 21.43 20.71
C VAL A 1012 2.19 20.81 19.59
N LEU A 1013 1.17 20.01 19.92
CA LEU A 1013 0.30 19.39 18.93
C LEU A 1013 -0.48 20.42 18.10
N LEU A 1014 -1.01 21.48 18.73
CA LEU A 1014 -1.64 22.59 17.99
C LEU A 1014 -0.62 23.37 17.14
N GLN A 1015 0.62 23.57 17.59
CA GLN A 1015 1.65 24.21 16.77
C GLN A 1015 2.06 23.34 15.57
N VAL A 1016 2.10 22.01 15.72
CA VAL A 1016 2.32 21.06 14.61
C VAL A 1016 1.20 21.21 13.58
N LEU A 1017 -0.05 21.23 14.03
CA LEU A 1017 -1.19 21.52 13.16
C LEU A 1017 -1.11 22.91 12.53
N LEU A 1018 -0.55 23.93 13.19
CA LEU A 1018 -0.37 25.28 12.64
C LEU A 1018 0.80 25.41 11.66
N HIS A 1019 1.85 24.58 11.77
CA HIS A 1019 3.00 24.61 10.86
C HIS A 1019 2.91 23.59 9.72
N LYS A 1020 1.95 22.65 9.76
CA LYS A 1020 1.73 21.66 8.70
C LYS A 1020 2.89 20.66 8.55
N SER A 1021 3.67 20.47 9.62
CA SER A 1021 4.83 19.57 9.58
C SER A 1021 4.44 18.08 9.45
N HIS A 1022 3.25 17.68 9.94
CA HIS A 1022 2.78 16.29 9.91
C HIS A 1022 1.31 16.20 9.44
N ASP A 1023 1.00 16.80 8.29
CA ASP A 1023 -0.39 16.93 7.78
C ASP A 1023 -1.09 15.57 7.57
N LEU A 1024 -0.32 14.51 7.27
CA LEU A 1024 -0.82 13.14 7.12
C LEU A 1024 -1.38 12.53 8.43
N LEU A 1025 -1.08 13.12 9.59
CA LEU A 1025 -1.53 12.65 10.92
C LEU A 1025 -2.52 13.61 11.58
N GLN A 1026 -3.17 14.48 10.80
CA GLN A 1026 -4.03 15.54 11.32
C GLN A 1026 -5.16 14.99 12.21
N ASP A 1027 -5.81 13.91 11.79
CA ASP A 1027 -6.94 13.32 12.51
C ASP A 1027 -6.47 12.69 13.84
N GLU A 1028 -5.36 11.96 13.84
CA GLU A 1028 -4.78 11.38 15.06
C GLU A 1028 -4.32 12.47 16.05
N ILE A 1029 -3.73 13.56 15.56
CA ILE A 1029 -3.31 14.70 16.39
C ILE A 1029 -4.53 15.38 17.03
N ILE A 1030 -5.58 15.64 16.25
CA ILE A 1030 -6.80 16.27 16.76
C ILE A 1030 -7.49 15.39 17.81
N LEU A 1031 -7.55 14.07 17.57
CA LEU A 1031 -8.08 13.12 18.54
C LEU A 1031 -7.31 13.17 19.87
N ALA A 1032 -5.98 13.22 19.83
CA ALA A 1032 -5.17 13.34 21.03
C ALA A 1032 -5.40 14.67 21.76
N VAL A 1033 -5.48 15.78 21.02
CA VAL A 1033 -5.82 17.10 21.58
C VAL A 1033 -7.20 17.07 22.25
N TYR A 1034 -8.20 16.43 21.64
CA TYR A 1034 -9.52 16.25 22.22
C TYR A 1034 -9.45 15.43 23.53
N ASN A 1035 -8.75 14.30 23.53
CA ASN A 1035 -8.62 13.45 24.72
C ASN A 1035 -7.91 14.19 25.87
N MET A 1036 -6.91 15.03 25.56
CA MET A 1036 -6.25 15.89 26.54
C MET A 1036 -7.17 17.02 27.04
N ALA A 1037 -7.95 17.66 26.16
CA ALA A 1037 -8.93 18.67 26.54
C ALA A 1037 -10.08 18.10 27.40
N SER A 1038 -10.50 16.86 27.13
CA SER A 1038 -11.60 16.19 27.82
C SER A 1038 -11.36 15.93 29.31
N VAL A 1039 -10.10 16.02 29.76
CA VAL A 1039 -9.73 15.92 31.19
C VAL A 1039 -10.39 17.04 32.01
N ASP A 1040 -10.46 18.23 31.42
CA ASP A 1040 -11.02 19.44 32.04
C ASP A 1040 -11.35 20.47 30.95
N PHE A 1041 -12.52 20.31 30.32
CA PHE A 1041 -12.98 21.24 29.29
C PHE A 1041 -13.08 22.67 29.82
N ASP A 1042 -13.50 22.86 31.07
CA ASP A 1042 -13.65 24.19 31.66
C ASP A 1042 -12.30 24.90 31.73
N ALA A 1043 -11.24 24.23 32.20
CA ALA A 1043 -9.88 24.78 32.19
C ALA A 1043 -9.33 24.96 30.77
N PHE A 1044 -9.65 24.05 29.84
CA PHE A 1044 -9.24 24.17 28.45
C PHE A 1044 -9.80 25.46 27.80
N TYR A 1045 -11.09 25.70 27.94
CA TYR A 1045 -11.77 26.87 27.35
C TYR A 1045 -11.47 28.17 28.10
N SER A 1046 -11.42 28.16 29.44
CA SER A 1046 -11.26 29.38 30.24
C SER A 1046 -9.80 29.80 30.46
N VAL A 1047 -8.85 28.86 30.45
CA VAL A 1047 -7.43 29.13 30.75
C VAL A 1047 -6.53 28.84 29.57
N PHE A 1048 -6.53 27.62 29.03
CA PHE A 1048 -5.61 27.22 27.96
C PHE A 1048 -5.83 28.04 26.68
N MET A 1049 -7.06 28.09 26.18
CA MET A 1049 -7.35 28.74 24.89
C MET A 1049 -7.01 30.23 24.88
N PRO A 1050 -7.37 31.05 25.89
CA PRO A 1050 -6.92 32.45 25.97
C PRO A 1050 -5.40 32.59 26.03
N GLN A 1051 -4.70 31.74 26.79
CA GLN A 1051 -3.24 31.78 26.90
C GLN A 1051 -2.57 31.40 25.56
N PHE A 1052 -3.06 30.35 24.90
CA PHE A 1052 -2.59 29.92 23.59
C PHE A 1052 -2.74 31.02 22.52
N LEU A 1053 -3.91 31.65 22.44
CA LEU A 1053 -4.17 32.75 21.50
C LEU A 1053 -3.32 33.99 21.80
N ASN A 1054 -3.09 34.32 23.08
CA ASN A 1054 -2.20 35.40 23.47
C ASN A 1054 -0.73 35.12 23.12
N GLY A 1055 -0.31 33.85 23.21
CA GLY A 1055 1.02 33.38 22.79
C GLY A 1055 1.21 33.33 21.28
N CYS A 1056 0.14 33.43 20.48
CA CYS A 1056 0.25 33.43 19.02
C CYS A 1056 0.76 34.78 18.49
N HIS A 1057 1.93 34.73 17.83
CA HIS A 1057 2.49 35.85 17.08
C HIS A 1057 1.80 36.01 15.71
N GLY A 1058 1.86 37.23 15.16
CA GLY A 1058 1.33 37.55 13.83
C GLY A 1058 -0.18 37.81 13.74
N VAL A 1059 -0.86 37.99 14.88
CA VAL A 1059 -2.29 38.35 14.99
C VAL A 1059 -2.48 39.49 16.00
N ASP A 1060 -3.43 40.39 15.77
CA ASP A 1060 -3.77 41.49 16.69
C ASP A 1060 -4.88 41.13 17.70
N SER A 1061 -5.24 42.09 18.56
CA SER A 1061 -6.26 41.90 19.60
C SER A 1061 -7.67 41.69 19.06
N SER A 1062 -8.01 42.29 17.92
CA SER A 1062 -9.33 42.14 17.29
C SER A 1062 -9.49 40.73 16.73
N GLN A 1063 -8.50 40.28 15.95
CA GLN A 1063 -8.44 38.95 15.36
C GLN A 1063 -8.41 37.85 16.42
N ARG A 1064 -7.65 38.03 17.51
CA ARG A 1064 -7.68 37.12 18.67
C ARG A 1064 -9.07 37.00 19.27
N GLY A 1065 -9.79 38.12 19.42
CA GLY A 1065 -11.17 38.12 19.91
C GLY A 1065 -12.13 37.36 18.99
N VAL A 1066 -11.97 37.49 17.66
CA VAL A 1066 -12.75 36.74 16.67
C VAL A 1066 -12.46 35.24 16.73
N LEU A 1067 -11.18 34.84 16.80
CA LEU A 1067 -10.78 33.44 16.95
C LEU A 1067 -11.36 32.82 18.22
N ALA A 1068 -11.26 33.52 19.35
CA ALA A 1068 -11.81 33.05 20.63
C ALA A 1068 -13.34 32.88 20.58
N ARG A 1069 -14.05 33.83 19.95
CA ARG A 1069 -15.52 33.76 19.82
C ARG A 1069 -15.98 32.64 18.88
N ASN A 1070 -15.21 32.35 17.83
CA ASN A 1070 -15.55 31.34 16.84
C ASN A 1070 -15.23 29.91 17.32
N PHE A 1071 -14.34 29.76 18.32
CA PHE A 1071 -14.06 28.49 18.97
C PHE A 1071 -15.10 28.22 20.07
N LYS A 1072 -16.21 27.59 19.70
CA LYS A 1072 -17.32 27.29 20.62
C LYS A 1072 -16.91 26.22 21.65
N PRO A 1073 -17.50 26.23 22.86
CA PRO A 1073 -17.24 25.23 23.88
C PRO A 1073 -17.94 23.89 23.57
N GLU A 1074 -17.52 23.23 22.49
CA GLU A 1074 -18.05 21.94 22.04
C GLU A 1074 -17.45 20.79 22.87
N GLN A 1075 -18.24 19.76 23.19
CA GLN A 1075 -17.78 18.59 23.97
C GLN A 1075 -17.78 17.30 23.14
N ASP A 1076 -18.49 17.23 22.01
CA ASP A 1076 -18.45 16.09 21.12
C ASP A 1076 -17.25 16.16 20.16
N LEU A 1077 -16.66 14.99 19.87
CA LEU A 1077 -15.47 14.88 19.03
C LEU A 1077 -15.65 15.47 17.62
N PRO A 1078 -16.76 15.23 16.88
CA PRO A 1078 -16.94 15.80 15.54
C PRO A 1078 -16.94 17.34 15.54
N SER A 1079 -17.72 17.97 16.42
CA SER A 1079 -17.82 19.44 16.48
C SER A 1079 -16.54 20.09 17.01
N PHE A 1080 -15.85 19.43 17.95
CA PHE A 1080 -14.52 19.86 18.41
C PHE A 1080 -13.49 19.80 17.27
N THR A 1081 -13.47 18.71 16.50
CA THR A 1081 -12.58 18.52 15.35
C THR A 1081 -12.77 19.63 14.33
N GLN A 1082 -14.01 19.92 13.95
CA GLN A 1082 -14.33 21.03 13.06
C GLN A 1082 -13.86 22.39 13.60
N SER A 1083 -14.02 22.61 14.91
CA SER A 1083 -13.57 23.85 15.58
C SER A 1083 -12.04 24.01 15.57
N VAL A 1084 -11.29 22.92 15.75
CA VAL A 1084 -9.83 22.91 15.65
C VAL A 1084 -9.35 23.19 14.22
N HIS A 1085 -9.92 22.54 13.20
CA HIS A 1085 -9.59 22.84 11.81
C HIS A 1085 -9.87 24.31 11.46
N ARG A 1086 -11.01 24.84 11.95
CA ARG A 1086 -11.37 26.24 11.76
C ARG A 1086 -10.35 27.18 12.40
N LEU A 1087 -9.98 26.94 13.66
CA LEU A 1087 -8.97 27.71 14.37
C LEU A 1087 -7.64 27.72 13.61
N VAL A 1088 -7.16 26.55 13.19
CA VAL A 1088 -5.88 26.38 12.48
C VAL A 1088 -5.88 27.14 11.16
N ASN A 1089 -6.94 26.99 10.35
CA ASN A 1089 -7.08 27.69 9.07
C ASN A 1089 -7.17 29.21 9.25
N ASP A 1090 -8.03 29.70 10.13
CA ASP A 1090 -8.24 31.14 10.32
C ASP A 1090 -6.99 31.83 10.91
N LEU A 1091 -6.29 31.17 11.83
CA LEU A 1091 -5.05 31.71 12.43
C LEU A 1091 -3.93 31.83 11.39
N ARG A 1092 -3.77 30.84 10.51
CA ARG A 1092 -2.83 30.91 9.38
C ARG A 1092 -3.19 32.02 8.41
N TYR A 1093 -4.47 32.14 8.07
CA TYR A 1093 -4.97 33.19 7.21
C TYR A 1093 -4.63 34.59 7.76
N TYR A 1094 -4.89 34.84 9.04
CA TYR A 1094 -4.56 36.13 9.64
C TYR A 1094 -3.04 36.40 9.68
N ARG A 1095 -2.22 35.38 9.99
CA ARG A 1095 -0.75 35.50 9.94
C ARG A 1095 -0.26 35.88 8.54
N LEU A 1096 -0.84 35.28 7.50
CA LEU A 1096 -0.51 35.57 6.10
C LEU A 1096 -0.87 37.01 5.71
N CYS A 1097 -2.06 37.48 6.12
CA CYS A 1097 -2.50 38.84 5.85
C CYS A 1097 -1.59 39.87 6.55
N ASN A 1098 -1.30 39.64 7.84
CA ASN A 1098 -0.56 40.60 8.65
C ASN A 1098 0.93 40.67 8.32
N SER A 1099 1.55 39.56 7.89
CA SER A 1099 2.95 39.57 7.44
C SER A 1099 3.17 40.35 6.15
N SER A 1100 2.09 40.59 5.41
CA SER A 1100 2.12 41.22 4.08
C SER A 1100 1.75 42.71 4.11
N LEU A 1101 1.39 43.27 5.27
CA LEU A 1101 1.06 44.69 5.43
C LEU A 1101 2.34 45.55 5.56
N PRO A 1102 2.36 46.79 5.00
CA PRO A 1102 3.49 47.71 5.17
C PRO A 1102 3.78 48.02 6.64
N THR A 1103 5.07 48.17 6.98
CA THR A 1103 5.51 48.56 8.33
C THR A 1103 4.90 49.90 8.76
N GLY A 1104 4.12 49.90 9.84
CA GLY A 1104 3.44 51.11 10.36
C GLY A 1104 1.96 51.22 9.99
N THR A 1105 1.40 50.30 9.21
CA THR A 1105 -0.06 50.18 9.03
C THR A 1105 -0.68 49.76 10.37
N ILE A 1106 -1.78 50.39 10.79
CA ILE A 1106 -2.54 49.95 11.97
C ILE A 1106 -2.89 48.48 11.74
N LYS A 1107 -2.36 47.58 12.59
CA LYS A 1107 -2.72 46.16 12.60
C LYS A 1107 -4.22 46.10 12.91
N LEU A 1108 -5.02 45.71 11.91
CA LEU A 1108 -6.49 45.79 11.89
C LEU A 1108 -7.18 44.73 12.76
#